data_AF-A0A6V8DZ38-F1
#
_entry.id   AF-A0A6V8DZ38-F1
#
_cell.length_a   1.000
_cell.length_b   1.000
_cell.length_c   1.000
_cell.angle_alpha   90.00
_cell.angle_beta   90.00
_cell.angle_gamma   90.00
#
_symmetry.space_group_name_H-M   'P 1'
#
loop_
_entity.id
_entity.type
_entity.pdbx_description
1 polymer ?
#
loop_
_entity_poly.entity_id
_entity_poly.type
_entity_poly.pdbx_seq_one_letter_code
_entity_poly.pdbx_strand_id
1 'polypeptide(L)'
;MEDGVPDHDSVEDDVLRQKEFRRGSGIDLGQFMIQDHEEVEEETSVEIQETDAAVGEIASLFSGKDEQSNEPGAIKRDGTVEEAAAPDSVTDMAVHGERRLGFGLLAGMVLVWSVLGWVVGTALPPFLGGPLLIIMGLSGLWAGEKWIPNPTMHLLGVTWVIISMKILYGFALDVHHWGWLDTSPLGADLSLGIFLLTLIGFNVLIAQRHNDDAIAAQATLVLLALGSATGALYDEIGVAGMILLGTLSMHGLALHRQSGNLASLGIAVSYLWIGLHAFSNEWSIANIEIVSFDDDLLLFMLMFAVTATNAVIATQFHKADNWFSAAAKALGLGKPGLWAISVGLGMIGALLSIAANRDETGYALAQLLLLMSAFGGSYLAVRGVEWKRLAPFILFPAPFLLILVILLNLEVLTINVANLSGYSIYAILTAILTSVALLRNQQAVSDHVLWVGGVVVVVLLTILIPAESDGWRLLVSQALVWLGLAWLGVQRQSPSISGVAVLMPWVWLLMFATDVESRMFSNDFIPVALDEQHVAAWMLLLIVQQLYVNLSQGQATLNLAGRLAGLSELGARARDSGLLQLWNLSFVLSLISVWGIARVDGLPAWGLLGVMAAILIFHGTLVALGQHRGQPRTMLVAWSIFGLHFGWKFGHTSIFAATLVAGCSLMLVHTDRFLEDKNNVKRNQTNSIVTLQLLVMSTLLAIPALRNEASLELTNSDWFPQGGQDAMMMGFISLGTLFHYMSRVTKMDKLLPPTLATVAMIGMMLF
;
A
#
# COMPACT_ATOMS: atom_id res chain seq x y z
N MET A 1 -28.75 -71.10 -4.82
CA MET A 1 -28.84 -70.46 -3.51
C MET A 1 -27.96 -69.24 -3.59
N GLU A 2 -28.61 -68.10 -3.75
CA GLU A 2 -28.05 -66.76 -3.59
C GLU A 2 -27.51 -66.58 -2.17
N ASP A 3 -26.45 -65.80 -2.04
CA ASP A 3 -26.01 -65.03 -0.86
C ASP A 3 -24.71 -64.34 -1.32
N GLY A 4 -24.43 -63.05 -1.24
CA GLY A 4 -25.11 -61.86 -0.74
C GLY A 4 -24.04 -60.74 -0.83
N VAL A 5 -24.31 -59.66 -1.56
CA VAL A 5 -23.42 -58.49 -1.66
C VAL A 5 -23.78 -57.53 -0.52
N PRO A 6 -22.83 -56.95 0.24
CA PRO A 6 -23.16 -55.95 1.23
C PRO A 6 -23.44 -54.61 0.56
N ASP A 7 -24.62 -54.09 0.85
CA ASP A 7 -25.15 -52.77 0.54
C ASP A 7 -24.31 -51.68 1.22
N HIS A 8 -23.71 -50.80 0.43
CA HIS A 8 -22.90 -49.68 0.92
C HIS A 8 -23.18 -48.44 0.06
N ASP A 9 -24.43 -48.00 -0.04
CA ASP A 9 -24.76 -46.75 -0.77
C ASP A 9 -25.95 -45.94 -0.23
N SER A 10 -26.47 -46.20 0.98
CA SER A 10 -27.65 -45.47 1.49
C SER A 10 -27.36 -44.24 2.35
N VAL A 11 -26.14 -44.09 2.92
CA VAL A 11 -25.84 -43.00 3.86
C VAL A 11 -25.28 -41.76 3.17
N GLU A 12 -24.54 -41.89 2.06
CA GLU A 12 -24.08 -40.74 1.27
C GLU A 12 -25.22 -40.03 0.55
N ASP A 13 -26.23 -40.78 0.10
CA ASP A 13 -27.35 -40.25 -0.67
C ASP A 13 -28.32 -39.44 0.22
N ASP A 14 -28.49 -39.83 1.49
CA ASP A 14 -29.31 -39.06 2.45
C ASP A 14 -28.66 -37.73 2.87
N VAL A 15 -27.32 -37.64 2.89
CA VAL A 15 -26.59 -36.39 3.16
C VAL A 15 -26.65 -35.44 1.96
N LEU A 16 -26.56 -35.97 0.74
CA LEU A 16 -26.73 -35.21 -0.50
C LEU A 16 -28.17 -34.74 -0.67
N ARG A 17 -29.14 -35.59 -0.34
CA ARG A 17 -30.57 -35.27 -0.35
C ARG A 17 -30.95 -34.25 0.73
N GLN A 18 -30.34 -34.28 1.91
CA GLN A 18 -30.47 -33.20 2.91
C GLN A 18 -29.86 -31.87 2.43
N LYS A 19 -28.75 -31.90 1.69
CA LYS A 19 -28.14 -30.72 1.08
C LYS A 19 -29.00 -30.13 -0.04
N GLU A 20 -29.64 -30.98 -0.87
CA GLU A 20 -30.58 -30.52 -1.89
C GLU A 20 -31.91 -30.02 -1.31
N PHE A 21 -32.39 -30.60 -0.20
CA PHE A 21 -33.62 -30.16 0.45
C PHE A 21 -33.45 -28.82 1.21
N ARG A 22 -32.22 -28.47 1.60
CA ARG A 22 -31.88 -27.13 2.11
C ARG A 22 -31.72 -26.07 1.01
N ARG A 23 -31.58 -26.47 -0.27
CA ARG A 23 -31.71 -25.59 -1.45
C ARG A 23 -33.19 -25.33 -1.80
N GLY A 24 -34.03 -25.14 -0.80
CA GLY A 24 -35.38 -24.64 -0.99
C GLY A 24 -35.30 -23.28 -1.66
N SER A 25 -35.82 -23.20 -2.89
CA SER A 25 -35.95 -22.00 -3.70
C SER A 25 -36.79 -20.94 -2.97
N GLY A 26 -36.11 -20.11 -2.20
CA GLY A 26 -36.61 -18.88 -1.61
C GLY A 26 -35.39 -18.07 -1.18
N ILE A 27 -35.27 -16.83 -1.67
CA ILE A 27 -34.25 -15.90 -1.18
C ILE A 27 -34.60 -15.64 0.29
N ASP A 28 -33.89 -16.27 1.22
CA ASP A 28 -34.03 -16.01 2.64
C ASP A 28 -33.31 -14.69 2.97
N LEU A 29 -34.05 -13.59 2.81
CA LEU A 29 -33.61 -12.25 3.20
C LEU A 29 -33.41 -12.13 4.73
N GLY A 30 -33.79 -13.14 5.52
CA GLY A 30 -33.47 -13.21 6.95
C GLY A 30 -31.96 -13.28 7.20
N GLN A 31 -31.20 -13.91 6.29
CA GLN A 31 -29.74 -13.98 6.38
C GLN A 31 -29.04 -12.67 5.96
N PHE A 32 -29.81 -11.69 5.46
CA PHE A 32 -29.34 -10.32 5.17
C PHE A 32 -29.50 -9.36 6.36
N MET A 33 -30.19 -9.79 7.44
CA MET A 33 -30.31 -9.01 8.67
C MET A 33 -29.10 -9.26 9.55
N ILE A 34 -28.21 -8.28 9.65
CA ILE A 34 -27.33 -8.16 10.80
C ILE A 34 -28.23 -7.76 11.98
N GLN A 35 -28.84 -8.74 12.62
CA GLN A 35 -28.87 -8.73 14.07
C GLN A 35 -27.79 -9.70 14.49
N ASP A 36 -26.88 -9.22 15.34
CA ASP A 36 -25.79 -9.98 15.92
C ASP A 36 -26.32 -11.37 16.30
N HIS A 37 -25.92 -12.39 15.55
CA HIS A 37 -25.75 -13.66 16.22
C HIS A 37 -24.64 -13.37 17.23
N GLU A 38 -25.00 -13.34 18.52
CA GLU A 38 -24.06 -13.69 19.57
C GLU A 38 -23.44 -15.01 19.14
N GLU A 39 -22.30 -14.92 18.45
CA GLU A 39 -21.31 -15.97 18.52
C GLU A 39 -21.10 -16.14 20.01
N VAL A 40 -21.52 -17.29 20.53
CA VAL A 40 -21.22 -17.70 21.89
C VAL A 40 -19.71 -17.60 21.99
N GLU A 41 -19.22 -16.54 22.63
CA GLU A 41 -17.85 -16.44 23.07
C GLU A 41 -17.65 -17.63 24.01
N GLU A 42 -17.11 -18.72 23.49
CA GLU A 42 -16.41 -19.66 24.36
C GLU A 42 -15.31 -18.81 25.01
N GLU A 43 -15.50 -18.52 26.30
CA GLU A 43 -14.52 -17.89 27.19
C GLU A 43 -13.26 -18.77 27.23
N THR A 44 -12.47 -18.67 26.18
CA THR A 44 -11.06 -19.02 26.20
C THR A 44 -10.39 -17.70 26.49
N SER A 45 -9.71 -17.61 27.63
CA SER A 45 -8.96 -16.42 28.03
C SER A 45 -7.82 -16.18 27.04
N VAL A 46 -8.13 -15.55 25.92
CA VAL A 46 -7.16 -15.07 24.93
C VAL A 46 -6.56 -13.80 25.50
N GLU A 47 -5.24 -13.78 25.60
CA GLU A 47 -4.48 -12.58 25.92
C GLU A 47 -4.86 -11.50 24.89
N ILE A 48 -5.61 -10.48 25.31
CA ILE A 48 -6.08 -9.40 24.44
C ILE A 48 -4.84 -8.73 23.84
N GLN A 49 -4.51 -9.05 22.59
CA GLN A 49 -3.52 -8.30 21.84
C GLN A 49 -3.99 -6.85 21.81
N GLU A 50 -3.16 -5.94 22.31
CA GLU A 50 -3.46 -4.52 22.37
C GLU A 50 -3.50 -3.96 20.94
N THR A 51 -4.67 -4.02 20.30
CA THR A 51 -4.88 -3.54 18.94
C THR A 51 -4.77 -2.01 18.91
N ASP A 52 -4.14 -1.48 17.88
CA ASP A 52 -4.06 -0.03 17.71
C ASP A 52 -5.46 0.51 17.40
N ALA A 53 -6.07 1.21 18.35
CA ALA A 53 -7.45 1.70 18.21
C ALA A 53 -7.68 2.62 16.98
N ALA A 54 -6.63 3.29 16.47
CA ALA A 54 -6.74 4.10 15.26
C ALA A 54 -6.63 3.26 13.99
N VAL A 55 -5.69 2.31 13.98
CA VAL A 55 -5.39 1.46 12.82
C VAL A 55 -6.38 0.31 12.68
N GLY A 56 -6.88 -0.22 13.79
CA GLY A 56 -7.71 -1.42 13.90
C GLY A 56 -6.94 -2.72 13.66
N GLU A 57 -7.68 -3.76 13.31
CA GLU A 57 -7.16 -5.10 13.03
C GLU A 57 -6.62 -5.15 11.60
N ILE A 58 -5.39 -4.66 11.41
CA ILE A 58 -4.63 -4.85 10.18
C ILE A 58 -3.58 -5.92 10.43
N ALA A 59 -3.54 -6.92 9.56
CA ALA A 59 -2.56 -8.00 9.67
C ALA A 59 -1.14 -7.44 9.55
N SER A 60 -0.25 -7.89 10.44
CA SER A 60 1.17 -7.55 10.37
C SER A 60 1.80 -8.19 9.13
N LEU A 61 2.65 -7.42 8.44
CA LEU A 61 3.38 -7.91 7.26
C LEU A 61 4.47 -8.91 7.64
N PHE A 62 5.06 -8.76 8.83
CA PHE A 62 6.09 -9.65 9.36
C PHE A 62 5.75 -10.04 10.79
N SER A 63 5.92 -11.32 11.12
CA SER A 63 5.84 -11.84 12.48
C SER A 63 7.22 -12.21 13.01
N GLY A 64 7.41 -11.99 14.31
CA GLY A 64 8.53 -12.52 15.08
C GLY A 64 8.37 -14.02 15.33
N LYS A 65 9.44 -14.68 15.75
CA LYS A 65 9.43 -16.13 16.03
C LYS A 65 8.44 -16.56 17.11
N ASP A 66 8.21 -15.70 18.09
CA ASP A 66 7.32 -15.99 19.22
C ASP A 66 5.86 -15.59 18.91
N GLU A 67 5.64 -14.71 17.92
CA GLU A 67 4.30 -14.36 17.43
C GLU A 67 3.74 -15.42 16.47
N GLN A 68 4.63 -16.17 15.81
CA GLN A 68 4.30 -17.20 14.83
C GLN A 68 3.55 -18.40 15.41
N SER A 69 3.59 -18.61 16.74
CA SER A 69 2.82 -19.66 17.41
C SER A 69 1.35 -19.32 17.64
N ASN A 70 0.96 -18.07 17.38
CA ASN A 70 -0.38 -17.56 17.65
C ASN A 70 -1.12 -17.17 16.35
N GLU A 71 -0.61 -17.56 15.18
CA GLU A 71 -1.30 -17.34 13.91
C GLU A 71 -2.44 -18.38 13.70
N PRO A 72 -3.55 -18.01 13.03
CA PRO A 72 -4.62 -18.96 12.70
C PRO A 72 -4.08 -20.17 11.93
N GLY A 73 -4.30 -21.38 12.46
CA GLY A 73 -3.79 -22.64 11.93
C GLY A 73 -2.35 -22.98 12.35
N ALA A 74 -1.70 -22.20 13.23
CA ALA A 74 -0.37 -22.51 13.75
C ALA A 74 -0.43 -23.68 14.76
N ILE A 75 0.43 -24.68 14.53
CA ILE A 75 0.59 -25.81 15.45
C ILE A 75 1.58 -25.38 16.55
N LYS A 76 1.10 -25.31 17.80
CA LYS A 76 1.90 -25.01 18.98
C LYS A 76 2.91 -26.11 19.28
N ARG A 77 3.90 -25.80 20.13
CA ARG A 77 4.96 -26.75 20.52
C ARG A 77 4.42 -28.02 21.19
N ASP A 78 3.22 -27.96 21.76
CA ASP A 78 2.50 -29.09 22.36
C ASP A 78 1.61 -29.85 21.34
N GLY A 79 1.61 -29.45 20.07
CA GLY A 79 0.83 -30.06 19.00
C GLY A 79 -0.61 -29.56 18.90
N THR A 80 -1.02 -28.59 19.73
CA THR A 80 -2.37 -27.99 19.69
C THR A 80 -2.46 -26.88 18.64
N VAL A 81 -3.67 -26.60 18.17
CA VAL A 81 -3.97 -25.47 17.28
C VAL A 81 -5.04 -24.65 18.00
N GLU A 82 -4.74 -23.41 18.36
CA GLU A 82 -5.68 -22.56 19.11
C GLU A 82 -6.77 -21.98 18.23
N GLU A 83 -6.42 -21.56 17.02
CA GLU A 83 -7.36 -20.93 16.10
C GLU A 83 -7.34 -21.68 14.77
N ALA A 84 -8.52 -21.94 14.20
CA ALA A 84 -8.65 -22.68 12.96
C ALA A 84 -7.96 -21.93 11.80
N ALA A 85 -7.38 -22.68 10.86
CA ALA A 85 -6.80 -22.09 9.65
C ALA A 85 -7.88 -21.30 8.88
N ALA A 86 -7.48 -20.18 8.28
CA ALA A 86 -8.40 -19.36 7.47
C ALA A 86 -9.10 -20.22 6.40
N PRO A 87 -10.41 -20.01 6.16
CA PRO A 87 -11.17 -20.81 5.22
C PRO A 87 -10.61 -20.67 3.80
N ASP A 88 -10.62 -21.75 3.02
CA ASP A 88 -10.18 -21.73 1.63
C ASP A 88 -11.07 -20.78 0.80
N SER A 89 -10.46 -20.18 -0.22
CA SER A 89 -11.04 -19.32 -1.24
C SER A 89 -12.38 -19.81 -1.81
N VAL A 90 -12.48 -21.12 -2.05
CA VAL A 90 -13.70 -21.73 -2.59
C VAL A 90 -14.81 -21.75 -1.54
N THR A 91 -14.46 -22.05 -0.29
CA THR A 91 -15.39 -22.02 0.85
C THR A 91 -15.84 -20.60 1.13
N ASP A 92 -14.93 -19.63 1.11
CA ASP A 92 -15.26 -18.22 1.32
C ASP A 92 -16.16 -17.67 0.21
N MET A 93 -15.87 -17.98 -1.05
CA MET A 93 -16.70 -17.59 -2.18
C MET A 93 -18.07 -18.29 -2.17
N ALA A 94 -18.16 -19.52 -1.68
CA ALA A 94 -19.43 -20.24 -1.55
C ALA A 94 -20.29 -19.70 -0.38
N VAL A 95 -19.67 -19.29 0.73
CA VAL A 95 -20.37 -18.77 1.92
C VAL A 95 -20.79 -17.31 1.72
N HIS A 96 -19.96 -16.49 1.10
CA HIS A 96 -20.21 -15.04 0.93
C HIS A 96 -20.66 -14.62 -0.47
N GLY A 97 -20.64 -15.53 -1.46
CA GLY A 97 -20.96 -15.23 -2.86
C GLY A 97 -22.41 -14.79 -3.08
N GLU A 98 -23.37 -15.41 -2.40
CA GLU A 98 -24.80 -15.06 -2.52
C GLU A 98 -25.09 -13.66 -1.99
N ARG A 99 -24.47 -13.29 -0.87
CA ARG A 99 -24.57 -11.94 -0.29
C ARG A 99 -23.97 -10.88 -1.21
N ARG A 100 -22.82 -11.16 -1.85
CA ARG A 100 -22.20 -10.25 -2.83
C ARG A 100 -23.05 -10.08 -4.09
N LEU A 101 -23.72 -11.13 -4.57
CA LEU A 101 -24.64 -11.07 -5.71
C LEU A 101 -25.86 -10.18 -5.41
N GLY A 102 -26.42 -10.26 -4.19
CA GLY A 102 -27.55 -9.41 -3.76
C GLY A 102 -27.24 -7.91 -3.82
N PHE A 103 -26.08 -7.49 -3.30
CA PHE A 103 -25.63 -6.09 -3.41
C PHE A 103 -25.38 -5.66 -4.85
N GLY A 104 -24.80 -6.54 -5.67
CA GLY A 104 -24.59 -6.29 -7.10
C GLY A 104 -25.90 -6.03 -7.85
N LEU A 105 -26.95 -6.79 -7.53
CA LEU A 105 -28.28 -6.59 -8.14
C LEU A 105 -28.93 -5.26 -7.73
N LEU A 106 -28.82 -4.86 -6.46
CA LEU A 106 -29.33 -3.55 -5.98
C LEU A 106 -28.58 -2.39 -6.65
N ALA A 107 -27.25 -2.47 -6.76
CA ALA A 107 -26.46 -1.47 -7.47
C ALA A 107 -26.83 -1.39 -8.96
N GLY A 108 -27.00 -2.55 -9.61
CA GLY A 108 -27.47 -2.65 -10.99
C GLY A 108 -28.85 -2.01 -11.17
N MET A 109 -29.76 -2.21 -10.22
CA MET A 109 -31.07 -1.58 -10.22
C MET A 109 -30.98 -0.05 -10.16
N VAL A 110 -30.13 0.51 -9.29
CA VAL A 110 -29.90 1.96 -9.22
C VAL A 110 -29.40 2.50 -10.57
N LEU A 111 -28.46 1.80 -11.22
CA LEU A 111 -27.94 2.18 -12.54
C LEU A 111 -29.01 2.15 -13.62
N VAL A 112 -29.78 1.06 -13.72
CA VAL A 112 -30.85 0.91 -14.73
C VAL A 112 -31.91 2.00 -14.58
N TRP A 113 -32.39 2.26 -13.36
CA TRP A 113 -33.37 3.31 -13.12
C TRP A 113 -32.79 4.71 -13.30
N SER A 114 -31.50 4.91 -13.04
CA SER A 114 -30.81 6.17 -13.35
C SER A 114 -30.78 6.43 -14.86
N VAL A 115 -30.44 5.43 -15.66
CA VAL A 115 -30.44 5.53 -17.13
C VAL A 115 -31.85 5.76 -17.63
N LEU A 116 -32.85 5.07 -17.08
CA LEU A 116 -34.25 5.26 -17.46
C LEU A 116 -34.71 6.70 -17.17
N GLY A 117 -34.39 7.23 -15.98
CA GLY A 117 -34.70 8.61 -15.62
C GLY A 117 -34.05 9.61 -16.59
N TRP A 118 -32.77 9.42 -16.91
CA TRP A 118 -32.07 10.25 -17.91
C TRP A 118 -32.73 10.17 -19.29
N VAL A 119 -33.03 8.97 -19.79
CA VAL A 119 -33.71 8.79 -21.08
C VAL A 119 -35.08 9.46 -21.10
N VAL A 120 -35.86 9.36 -20.01
CA VAL A 120 -37.17 10.02 -19.91
C VAL A 120 -37.03 11.54 -19.94
N GLY A 121 -36.03 12.09 -19.26
CA GLY A 121 -35.75 13.54 -19.22
C GLY A 121 -35.30 14.10 -20.58
N THR A 122 -34.45 13.36 -21.31
CA THR A 122 -33.84 13.87 -22.55
C THR A 122 -34.58 13.46 -23.83
N ALA A 123 -35.28 12.31 -23.85
CA ALA A 123 -35.89 11.78 -25.06
C ALA A 123 -37.38 12.11 -25.22
N LEU A 124 -38.10 12.40 -24.12
CA LEU A 124 -39.53 12.73 -24.18
C LEU A 124 -39.78 14.24 -24.20
N PRO A 125 -40.87 14.71 -24.83
CA PRO A 125 -41.27 16.11 -24.76
C PRO A 125 -41.54 16.56 -23.31
N PRO A 126 -41.24 17.82 -22.93
CA PRO A 126 -41.36 18.30 -21.54
C PRO A 126 -42.72 18.03 -20.88
N PHE A 127 -43.81 18.18 -21.65
CA PHE A 127 -45.19 17.93 -21.18
C PHE A 127 -45.48 16.48 -20.82
N LEU A 128 -44.71 15.52 -21.33
CA LEU A 128 -44.83 14.09 -21.00
C LEU A 128 -43.73 13.63 -20.05
N GLY A 129 -42.48 14.06 -20.27
CA GLY A 129 -41.34 13.72 -19.44
C GLY A 129 -41.49 14.21 -18.00
N GLY A 130 -41.88 15.48 -17.80
CA GLY A 130 -42.00 16.07 -16.47
C GLY A 130 -42.96 15.33 -15.54
N PRO A 131 -44.25 15.14 -15.92
CA PRO A 131 -45.19 14.36 -15.12
C PRO A 131 -44.72 12.93 -14.86
N LEU A 132 -44.09 12.28 -15.85
CA LEU A 132 -43.61 10.90 -15.70
C LEU A 132 -42.47 10.80 -14.69
N LEU A 133 -41.48 11.69 -14.73
CA LEU A 133 -40.38 11.75 -13.75
C LEU A 133 -40.90 11.99 -12.34
N ILE A 134 -41.88 12.88 -12.17
CA ILE A 134 -42.53 13.11 -10.86
C ILE A 134 -43.22 11.84 -10.38
N ILE A 135 -43.99 11.16 -11.22
CA ILE A 135 -44.68 9.90 -10.85
C ILE A 135 -43.66 8.82 -10.49
N MET A 136 -42.59 8.67 -11.28
CA MET A 136 -41.49 7.74 -10.99
C MET A 136 -40.81 8.05 -9.65
N GLY A 137 -40.45 9.32 -9.41
CA GLY A 137 -39.87 9.77 -8.14
C GLY A 137 -40.80 9.50 -6.95
N LEU A 138 -42.07 9.89 -7.02
CA LEU A 138 -43.03 9.71 -5.94
C LEU A 138 -43.37 8.23 -5.67
N SER A 139 -43.48 7.42 -6.73
CA SER A 139 -43.77 5.98 -6.57
C SER A 139 -42.64 5.24 -5.85
N GLY A 140 -41.38 5.56 -6.13
CA GLY A 140 -40.27 4.98 -5.38
C GLY A 140 -40.19 5.49 -3.93
N LEU A 141 -40.57 6.75 -3.64
CA LEU A 141 -40.68 7.24 -2.25
C LEU A 141 -41.79 6.52 -1.49
N TRP A 142 -42.93 6.26 -2.15
CA TRP A 142 -44.02 5.46 -1.59
C TRP A 142 -43.58 4.02 -1.29
N ALA A 143 -42.81 3.42 -2.20
CA ALA A 143 -42.22 2.11 -2.00
C ALA A 143 -41.23 2.11 -0.82
N GLY A 144 -40.38 3.14 -0.73
CA GLY A 144 -39.47 3.36 0.39
C GLY A 144 -40.18 3.45 1.73
N GLU A 145 -41.23 4.28 1.84
CA GLU A 145 -42.03 4.43 3.05
C GLU A 145 -42.64 3.09 3.52
N LYS A 146 -43.05 2.24 2.57
CA LYS A 146 -43.66 0.95 2.86
C LYS A 146 -42.63 -0.13 3.25
N TRP A 147 -41.43 -0.09 2.65
CA TRP A 147 -40.46 -1.18 2.77
C TRP A 147 -39.36 -0.94 3.79
N ILE A 148 -38.96 0.30 4.05
CA ILE A 148 -37.95 0.62 5.07
C ILE A 148 -38.36 0.10 6.46
N PRO A 149 -39.61 0.23 6.93
CA PRO A 149 -40.00 -0.29 8.24
C PRO A 149 -39.94 -1.82 8.37
N ASN A 150 -39.85 -2.56 7.25
CA ASN A 150 -39.77 -4.01 7.25
C ASN A 150 -38.29 -4.45 7.16
N PRO A 151 -37.74 -5.12 8.19
CA PRO A 151 -36.36 -5.60 8.23
C PRO A 151 -35.90 -6.29 6.94
N THR A 152 -36.65 -7.26 6.44
CA THR A 152 -36.25 -8.06 5.26
C THR A 152 -36.23 -7.26 3.96
N MET A 153 -36.96 -6.14 3.90
CA MET A 153 -37.08 -5.29 2.74
C MET A 153 -36.37 -3.94 2.92
N HIS A 154 -35.69 -3.74 4.06
CA HIS A 154 -35.12 -2.46 4.45
C HIS A 154 -34.16 -1.93 3.38
N LEU A 155 -33.17 -2.73 2.97
CA LEU A 155 -32.19 -2.36 1.94
C LEU A 155 -32.85 -2.04 0.60
N LEU A 156 -33.90 -2.78 0.21
CA LEU A 156 -34.64 -2.50 -1.02
C LEU A 156 -35.41 -1.18 -0.90
N GLY A 157 -36.07 -0.93 0.24
CA GLY A 157 -36.77 0.33 0.51
C GLY A 157 -35.85 1.54 0.46
N VAL A 158 -34.67 1.45 1.10
CA VAL A 158 -33.62 2.48 1.03
C VAL A 158 -33.15 2.70 -0.41
N THR A 159 -32.93 1.61 -1.16
CA THR A 159 -32.53 1.68 -2.58
C THR A 159 -33.56 2.44 -3.42
N TRP A 160 -34.86 2.22 -3.20
CA TRP A 160 -35.92 2.95 -3.90
C TRP A 160 -35.98 4.43 -3.54
N VAL A 161 -35.75 4.78 -2.28
CA VAL A 161 -35.60 6.20 -1.90
C VAL A 161 -34.41 6.84 -2.63
N ILE A 162 -33.27 6.15 -2.70
CA ILE A 162 -32.08 6.64 -3.39
C ILE A 162 -32.37 6.87 -4.88
N ILE A 163 -33.00 5.90 -5.54
CA ILE A 163 -33.44 6.00 -6.94
C ILE A 163 -34.37 7.19 -7.13
N SER A 164 -35.41 7.31 -6.29
CA SER A 164 -36.38 8.39 -6.35
C SER A 164 -35.74 9.75 -6.23
N MET A 165 -34.86 9.94 -5.25
CA MET A 165 -34.18 11.22 -5.06
C MET A 165 -33.27 11.53 -6.26
N LYS A 166 -32.58 10.54 -6.82
CA LYS A 166 -31.75 10.71 -8.02
C LYS A 166 -32.59 11.14 -9.24
N ILE A 167 -33.78 10.56 -9.40
CA ILE A 167 -34.74 10.95 -10.44
C ILE A 167 -35.25 12.38 -10.20
N LEU A 168 -35.55 12.77 -8.96
CA LEU A 168 -36.01 14.13 -8.63
C LEU A 168 -34.92 15.19 -8.84
N TYR A 169 -33.65 14.88 -8.54
CA TYR A 169 -32.52 15.75 -8.89
C TYR A 169 -32.36 15.88 -10.41
N GLY A 170 -32.46 14.76 -11.14
CA GLY A 170 -32.47 14.77 -12.61
C GLY A 170 -33.60 15.63 -13.16
N PHE A 171 -34.82 15.49 -12.63
CA PHE A 171 -35.97 16.32 -12.99
C PHE A 171 -35.70 17.81 -12.77
N ALA A 172 -35.03 18.21 -11.70
CA ALA A 172 -34.66 19.62 -11.50
C ALA A 172 -33.71 20.13 -12.60
N LEU A 173 -32.72 19.32 -13.00
CA LEU A 173 -31.83 19.64 -14.11
C LEU A 173 -32.59 19.70 -15.45
N ASP A 174 -33.53 18.78 -15.68
CA ASP A 174 -34.35 18.74 -16.89
C ASP A 174 -35.29 19.96 -16.99
N VAL A 175 -35.88 20.40 -15.87
CA VAL A 175 -36.69 21.63 -15.79
C VAL A 175 -35.89 22.85 -16.21
N HIS A 176 -34.62 22.93 -15.81
CA HIS A 176 -33.71 23.97 -16.29
C HIS A 176 -33.38 23.80 -17.78
N HIS A 177 -33.03 22.59 -18.22
CA HIS A 177 -32.73 22.28 -19.62
C HIS A 177 -33.90 22.60 -20.58
N TRP A 178 -35.15 22.41 -20.15
CA TRP A 178 -36.34 22.73 -20.93
C TRP A 178 -36.69 24.22 -20.96
N GLY A 179 -35.90 25.09 -20.32
CA GLY A 179 -36.12 26.54 -20.28
C GLY A 179 -37.29 26.98 -19.40
N TRP A 180 -37.80 26.11 -18.53
CA TRP A 180 -38.96 26.44 -17.67
C TRP A 180 -38.60 27.47 -16.59
N LEU A 181 -37.30 27.63 -16.28
CA LEU A 181 -36.79 28.58 -15.29
C LEU A 181 -36.36 29.92 -15.90
N ASP A 182 -36.36 30.06 -17.24
CA ASP A 182 -35.83 31.25 -17.94
C ASP A 182 -36.62 32.52 -17.62
N THR A 183 -37.90 32.38 -17.26
CA THR A 183 -38.78 33.50 -16.91
C THR A 183 -38.74 33.86 -15.41
N SER A 184 -37.91 33.18 -14.63
CA SER A 184 -37.81 33.42 -13.19
C SER A 184 -37.23 34.82 -12.90
N PRO A 185 -37.82 35.59 -11.97
CA PRO A 185 -37.27 36.90 -11.55
C PRO A 185 -35.86 36.82 -10.97
N LEU A 186 -35.43 35.64 -10.54
CA LEU A 186 -34.12 35.37 -9.93
C LEU A 186 -33.06 34.94 -10.95
N GLY A 187 -33.44 34.69 -12.22
CA GLY A 187 -32.59 34.06 -13.22
C GLY A 187 -32.68 32.53 -13.20
N ALA A 188 -32.42 31.89 -14.33
CA ALA A 188 -32.59 30.44 -14.52
C ALA A 188 -31.65 29.62 -13.61
N ASP A 189 -30.38 30.00 -13.53
CA ASP A 189 -29.34 29.26 -12.79
C ASP A 189 -29.53 29.35 -11.28
N LEU A 190 -29.83 30.55 -10.77
CA LEU A 190 -30.10 30.74 -9.34
C LEU A 190 -31.37 30.01 -8.91
N SER A 191 -32.40 29.98 -9.77
CA SER A 191 -33.64 29.24 -9.52
C SER A 191 -33.41 27.73 -9.49
N LEU A 192 -32.55 27.21 -10.38
CA LEU A 192 -32.12 25.81 -10.36
C LEU A 192 -31.37 25.50 -9.06
N GLY A 193 -30.43 26.36 -8.65
CA GLY A 193 -29.69 26.20 -7.41
C GLY A 193 -30.61 26.14 -6.18
N ILE A 194 -31.59 27.03 -6.07
CA ILE A 194 -32.59 27.03 -5.00
C ILE A 194 -33.45 25.76 -5.05
N PHE A 195 -33.85 25.31 -6.24
CA PHE A 195 -34.65 24.10 -6.40
C PHE A 195 -33.88 22.85 -5.94
N LEU A 196 -32.62 22.71 -6.36
CA LEU A 196 -31.74 21.63 -5.94
C LEU A 196 -31.46 21.66 -4.44
N LEU A 197 -31.19 22.83 -3.85
CA LEU A 197 -31.02 22.97 -2.40
C LEU A 197 -32.30 22.57 -1.62
N THR A 198 -33.47 22.90 -2.16
CA THR A 198 -34.76 22.49 -1.58
C THR A 198 -34.91 20.96 -1.61
N LEU A 199 -34.57 20.32 -2.74
CA LEU A 199 -34.59 18.86 -2.86
C LEU A 199 -33.56 18.19 -1.96
N ILE A 200 -32.37 18.77 -1.79
CA ILE A 200 -31.36 18.29 -0.85
C ILE A 200 -31.90 18.38 0.59
N GLY A 201 -32.51 19.51 0.97
CA GLY A 201 -33.15 19.67 2.27
C GLY A 201 -34.27 18.64 2.49
N PHE A 202 -35.08 18.38 1.47
CA PHE A 202 -36.10 17.33 1.49
C PHE A 202 -35.48 15.93 1.66
N ASN A 203 -34.36 15.64 0.99
CA ASN A 203 -33.64 14.39 1.16
C ASN A 203 -33.09 14.20 2.58
N VAL A 204 -32.54 15.26 3.17
CA VAL A 204 -32.10 15.25 4.57
C VAL A 204 -33.29 14.96 5.49
N LEU A 205 -34.47 15.56 5.25
CA LEU A 205 -35.69 15.26 6.02
C LEU A 205 -36.12 13.79 5.89
N ILE A 206 -36.06 13.22 4.68
CA ILE A 206 -36.35 11.80 4.46
C ILE A 206 -35.34 10.93 5.22
N ALA A 207 -34.05 11.28 5.20
CA ALA A 207 -33.02 10.57 5.94
C ALA A 207 -33.23 10.63 7.47
N GLN A 208 -33.70 11.77 7.99
CA GLN A 208 -34.08 11.89 9.40
C GLN A 208 -35.33 11.07 9.73
N ARG A 209 -36.33 11.06 8.85
CA ARG A 209 -37.56 10.29 9.03
C ARG A 209 -37.29 8.79 9.13
N HIS A 210 -36.43 8.27 8.24
CA HIS A 210 -36.13 6.84 8.18
C HIS A 210 -34.95 6.41 9.06
N ASN A 211 -34.25 7.37 9.67
CA ASN A 211 -33.02 7.14 10.39
C ASN A 211 -32.00 6.28 9.60
N ASP A 212 -31.83 6.58 8.31
CA ASP A 212 -30.93 5.82 7.42
C ASP A 212 -29.75 6.68 6.92
N ASP A 213 -28.54 6.14 7.08
CA ASP A 213 -27.29 6.84 6.76
C ASP A 213 -27.03 6.90 5.25
N ALA A 214 -27.50 5.94 4.45
CA ALA A 214 -27.27 5.93 3.01
C ALA A 214 -28.05 7.06 2.31
N ILE A 215 -29.26 7.34 2.80
CA ILE A 215 -30.08 8.47 2.31
C ILE A 215 -29.42 9.81 2.69
N ALA A 216 -28.93 9.94 3.94
CA ALA A 216 -28.22 11.13 4.40
C ALA A 216 -26.90 11.36 3.63
N ALA A 217 -26.16 10.29 3.37
CA ALA A 217 -24.94 10.29 2.57
C ALA A 217 -25.22 10.81 1.16
N GLN A 218 -26.24 10.28 0.48
CA GLN A 218 -26.63 10.75 -0.85
C GLN A 218 -26.95 12.25 -0.86
N ALA A 219 -27.73 12.75 0.09
CA ALA A 219 -28.07 14.18 0.17
C ALA A 219 -26.83 15.06 0.23
N THR A 220 -25.84 14.65 1.02
CA THR A 220 -24.63 15.44 1.24
C THR A 220 -23.62 15.30 0.09
N LEU A 221 -23.56 14.12 -0.56
CA LEU A 221 -22.78 13.93 -1.80
C LEU A 221 -23.33 14.80 -2.94
N VAL A 222 -24.65 14.87 -3.07
CA VAL A 222 -25.29 15.73 -4.08
C VAL A 222 -25.07 17.21 -3.76
N LEU A 223 -25.05 17.60 -2.47
CA LEU A 223 -24.71 18.96 -2.05
C LEU A 223 -23.26 19.35 -2.44
N LEU A 224 -22.30 18.44 -2.28
CA LEU A 224 -20.92 18.66 -2.73
C LEU A 224 -20.83 18.76 -4.26
N ALA A 225 -21.55 17.91 -5.00
CA ALA A 225 -21.62 17.97 -6.46
C ALA A 225 -22.27 19.27 -6.97
N LEU A 226 -23.34 19.73 -6.30
CA LEU A 226 -23.92 21.06 -6.55
C LEU A 226 -22.92 22.18 -6.26
N GLY A 227 -22.07 21.99 -5.25
CA GLY A 227 -20.98 22.89 -4.93
C GLY A 227 -19.99 23.08 -6.09
N SER A 228 -19.66 22.02 -6.82
CA SER A 228 -18.82 22.13 -8.03
C SER A 228 -19.48 22.99 -9.11
N ALA A 229 -20.79 22.80 -9.33
CA ALA A 229 -21.54 23.61 -10.30
C ALA A 229 -21.69 25.08 -9.85
N THR A 230 -21.58 25.36 -8.56
CA THR A 230 -21.61 26.73 -8.00
C THR A 230 -20.36 27.53 -8.42
N GLY A 231 -19.27 26.86 -8.79
CA GLY A 231 -18.09 27.50 -9.36
C GLY A 231 -18.41 28.34 -10.61
N ALA A 232 -19.38 27.93 -11.42
CA ALA A 232 -19.80 28.72 -12.58
C ALA A 232 -20.42 30.09 -12.21
N LEU A 233 -20.92 30.25 -10.98
CA LEU A 233 -21.58 31.47 -10.49
C LEU A 233 -20.68 32.34 -9.61
N TYR A 234 -19.82 31.71 -8.80
CA TYR A 234 -19.04 32.39 -7.75
C TYR A 234 -17.56 31.99 -7.76
N ASP A 235 -17.10 31.37 -8.84
CA ASP A 235 -15.70 30.98 -9.06
C ASP A 235 -15.18 30.03 -7.95
N GLU A 236 -13.86 29.97 -7.79
CA GLU A 236 -13.18 29.21 -6.74
C GLU A 236 -13.70 29.49 -5.31
N ILE A 237 -14.15 30.72 -5.00
CA ILE A 237 -14.73 31.07 -3.69
C ILE A 237 -16.04 30.33 -3.46
N GLY A 238 -16.87 30.23 -4.51
CA GLY A 238 -18.10 29.43 -4.50
C GLY A 238 -17.84 27.96 -4.22
N VAL A 239 -16.85 27.40 -4.92
CA VAL A 239 -16.43 26.00 -4.74
C VAL A 239 -15.94 25.77 -3.30
N ALA A 240 -15.01 26.60 -2.80
CA ALA A 240 -14.49 26.49 -1.44
C ALA A 240 -15.59 26.58 -0.38
N GLY A 241 -16.47 27.57 -0.51
CA GLY A 241 -17.60 27.75 0.41
C GLY A 241 -18.53 26.55 0.45
N MET A 242 -18.84 25.97 -0.72
CA MET A 242 -19.74 24.81 -0.82
C MET A 242 -19.09 23.50 -0.37
N ILE A 243 -17.79 23.30 -0.62
CA ILE A 243 -17.04 22.17 -0.06
C ILE A 243 -17.06 22.25 1.47
N LEU A 244 -16.77 23.42 2.04
CA LEU A 244 -16.79 23.61 3.48
C LEU A 244 -18.19 23.38 4.07
N LEU A 245 -19.23 23.93 3.45
CA LEU A 245 -20.61 23.77 3.88
C LEU A 245 -21.07 22.30 3.77
N GLY A 246 -20.74 21.60 2.69
CA GLY A 246 -21.03 20.18 2.52
C GLY A 246 -20.31 19.32 3.56
N THR A 247 -19.03 19.62 3.83
CA THR A 247 -18.22 18.94 4.85
C THR A 247 -18.79 19.13 6.25
N LEU A 248 -19.10 20.37 6.63
CA LEU A 248 -19.71 20.68 7.93
C LEU A 248 -21.10 20.07 8.07
N SER A 249 -21.87 20.02 6.98
CA SER A 249 -23.20 19.39 6.96
C SER A 249 -23.10 17.87 7.16
N MET A 250 -22.16 17.20 6.47
CA MET A 250 -21.95 15.75 6.63
C MET A 250 -21.53 15.41 8.06
N HIS A 251 -20.57 16.16 8.60
CA HIS A 251 -20.08 15.96 9.97
C HIS A 251 -21.10 16.37 11.03
N GLY A 252 -21.91 17.39 10.78
CA GLY A 252 -23.03 17.77 11.63
C GLY A 252 -24.09 16.66 11.70
N LEU A 253 -24.42 16.03 10.56
CA LEU A 253 -25.29 14.85 10.53
C LEU A 253 -24.67 13.65 11.24
N ALA A 254 -23.37 13.41 11.05
CA ALA A 254 -22.65 12.35 11.75
C ALA A 254 -22.72 12.54 13.28
N LEU A 255 -22.48 13.75 13.78
CA LEU A 255 -22.59 14.11 15.20
C LEU A 255 -24.01 13.97 15.73
N HIS A 256 -25.00 14.47 14.99
CA HIS A 256 -26.41 14.39 15.40
C HIS A 256 -26.90 12.94 15.49
N ARG A 257 -26.46 12.09 14.57
CA ARG A 257 -26.92 10.69 14.45
C ARG A 257 -26.00 9.67 15.13
N GLN A 258 -24.86 10.12 15.65
CA GLN A 258 -23.78 9.26 16.15
C GLN A 258 -23.34 8.20 15.12
N SER A 259 -23.28 8.59 13.84
CA SER A 259 -23.01 7.67 12.73
C SER A 259 -21.54 7.66 12.34
N GLY A 260 -20.90 6.51 12.50
CA GLY A 260 -19.56 6.24 11.97
C GLY A 260 -19.51 6.20 10.43
N ASN A 261 -20.61 5.81 9.77
CA ASN A 261 -20.70 5.79 8.30
C ASN A 261 -20.60 7.20 7.71
N LEU A 262 -21.36 8.16 8.25
CA LEU A 262 -21.34 9.54 7.80
C LEU A 262 -20.03 10.23 8.16
N ALA A 263 -19.47 9.94 9.34
CA ALA A 263 -18.17 10.45 9.75
C ALA A 263 -17.05 9.99 8.79
N SER A 264 -16.99 8.68 8.50
CA SER A 264 -15.95 8.12 7.63
C SER A 264 -16.08 8.60 6.19
N LEU A 265 -17.30 8.69 5.67
CA LEU A 265 -17.59 9.24 4.35
C LEU A 265 -17.22 10.73 4.26
N GLY A 266 -17.53 11.52 5.27
CA GLY A 266 -17.22 12.96 5.31
C GLY A 266 -15.73 13.24 5.26
N ILE A 267 -14.93 12.45 5.99
CA ILE A 267 -13.47 12.55 5.95
C ILE A 267 -12.94 12.21 4.56
N ALA A 268 -13.39 11.08 3.98
CA ALA A 268 -12.87 10.61 2.69
C ALA A 268 -13.26 11.54 1.52
N VAL A 269 -14.54 11.90 1.44
CA VAL A 269 -15.09 12.62 0.28
C VAL A 269 -14.66 14.09 0.27
N SER A 270 -14.57 14.75 1.43
CA SER A 270 -14.18 16.16 1.49
C SER A 270 -12.80 16.40 0.85
N TYR A 271 -11.81 15.54 1.12
CA TYR A 271 -10.52 15.63 0.44
C TYR A 271 -10.55 15.18 -1.00
N LEU A 272 -11.30 14.11 -1.33
CA LEU A 272 -11.42 13.68 -2.73
C LEU A 272 -11.93 14.83 -3.61
N TRP A 273 -12.86 15.63 -3.08
CA TRP A 273 -13.40 16.80 -3.75
C TRP A 273 -12.42 17.96 -3.84
N ILE A 274 -11.70 18.27 -2.75
CA ILE A 274 -10.61 19.27 -2.77
C ILE A 274 -9.56 18.87 -3.81
N GLY A 275 -9.12 17.61 -3.80
CA GLY A 275 -8.13 17.08 -4.74
C GLY A 275 -8.61 17.12 -6.18
N LEU A 276 -9.88 16.82 -6.44
CA LEU A 276 -10.49 16.92 -7.77
C LEU A 276 -10.40 18.34 -8.33
N HIS A 277 -10.78 19.35 -7.54
CA HIS A 277 -10.74 20.76 -7.94
C HIS A 277 -9.32 21.34 -7.99
N ALA A 278 -8.41 20.88 -7.12
CA ALA A 278 -7.01 21.29 -7.18
C ALA A 278 -6.28 20.72 -8.40
N PHE A 279 -6.67 19.52 -8.86
CA PHE A 279 -6.02 18.83 -9.99
C PHE A 279 -6.71 19.08 -11.35
N SER A 280 -7.97 19.51 -11.35
CA SER A 280 -8.72 19.77 -12.59
C SER A 280 -8.05 20.88 -13.40
N ASN A 281 -7.94 20.67 -14.71
CA ASN A 281 -7.41 21.66 -15.64
C ASN A 281 -8.38 21.79 -16.82
N GLU A 282 -9.26 22.79 -16.78
CA GLU A 282 -10.33 23.01 -17.77
C GLU A 282 -11.24 21.78 -17.99
N TRP A 283 -11.49 21.00 -16.93
CA TRP A 283 -12.31 19.80 -17.05
C TRP A 283 -13.79 20.14 -17.17
N SER A 284 -14.45 19.66 -18.22
CA SER A 284 -15.90 19.70 -18.35
C SER A 284 -16.49 18.29 -18.22
N ILE A 285 -17.32 18.05 -17.21
CA ILE A 285 -18.06 16.78 -17.04
C ILE A 285 -19.54 17.06 -17.28
N ALA A 286 -20.12 16.48 -18.33
CA ALA A 286 -21.55 16.63 -18.66
C ALA A 286 -22.04 18.09 -18.69
N ASN A 287 -21.25 18.98 -19.32
CA ASN A 287 -21.45 20.44 -19.40
C ASN A 287 -21.35 21.21 -18.07
N ILE A 288 -20.87 20.58 -16.99
CA ILE A 288 -20.46 21.27 -15.77
C ILE A 288 -18.95 21.47 -15.85
N GLU A 289 -18.52 22.73 -15.87
CA GLU A 289 -17.12 23.11 -15.74
C GLU A 289 -16.68 22.90 -14.29
N ILE A 290 -15.60 22.13 -14.11
CA ILE A 290 -14.96 21.93 -12.83
C ILE A 290 -13.94 23.06 -12.68
N VAL A 291 -14.32 24.08 -11.91
CA VAL A 291 -13.48 25.25 -11.63
C VAL A 291 -12.27 24.84 -10.79
N SER A 292 -11.06 25.14 -11.26
CA SER A 292 -9.81 24.91 -10.55
C SER A 292 -9.63 25.91 -9.40
N PHE A 293 -8.76 25.58 -8.45
CA PHE A 293 -8.27 26.57 -7.49
C PHE A 293 -7.01 27.24 -8.04
N ASP A 294 -7.09 28.55 -8.26
CA ASP A 294 -5.96 29.35 -8.74
C ASP A 294 -5.37 30.19 -7.58
N ASP A 295 -6.16 30.54 -6.55
CA ASP A 295 -5.69 31.18 -5.32
C ASP A 295 -5.20 30.13 -4.30
N ASP A 296 -3.87 30.04 -4.18
CA ASP A 296 -3.19 29.20 -3.19
C ASP A 296 -3.64 29.47 -1.76
N LEU A 297 -3.87 30.73 -1.39
CA LEU A 297 -4.26 31.08 -0.03
C LEU A 297 -5.68 30.59 0.26
N LEU A 298 -6.59 30.71 -0.69
CA LEU A 298 -7.96 30.20 -0.58
C LEU A 298 -7.96 28.68 -0.42
N LEU A 299 -7.24 27.96 -1.27
CA LEU A 299 -7.11 26.50 -1.20
C LEU A 299 -6.48 26.08 0.13
N PHE A 300 -5.41 26.75 0.57
CA PHE A 300 -4.76 26.45 1.84
C PHE A 300 -5.68 26.67 3.04
N MET A 301 -6.46 27.74 3.06
CA MET A 301 -7.43 28.01 4.13
C MET A 301 -8.56 26.97 4.13
N LEU A 302 -9.07 26.58 2.96
CA LEU A 302 -10.06 25.52 2.83
C LEU A 302 -9.51 24.19 3.36
N MET A 303 -8.31 23.80 2.90
CA MET A 303 -7.63 22.62 3.39
C MET A 303 -7.42 22.70 4.90
N PHE A 304 -6.99 23.82 5.47
CA PHE A 304 -6.82 23.98 6.90
C PHE A 304 -8.12 23.71 7.67
N ALA A 305 -9.23 24.33 7.25
CA ALA A 305 -10.53 24.18 7.90
C ALA A 305 -11.07 22.74 7.80
N VAL A 306 -11.01 22.15 6.60
CA VAL A 306 -11.48 20.78 6.36
C VAL A 306 -10.58 19.77 7.09
N THR A 307 -9.26 19.96 7.08
CA THR A 307 -8.30 19.10 7.77
C THR A 307 -8.53 19.10 9.27
N ALA A 308 -8.67 20.28 9.88
CA ALA A 308 -8.95 20.40 11.31
C ALA A 308 -10.27 19.73 11.68
N THR A 309 -11.32 19.95 10.89
CA THR A 309 -12.64 19.32 11.11
C THR A 309 -12.56 17.80 11.00
N ASN A 310 -11.94 17.29 9.94
CA ASN A 310 -11.75 15.86 9.70
C ASN A 310 -10.94 15.19 10.82
N ALA A 311 -9.86 15.82 11.28
CA ALA A 311 -9.06 15.32 12.40
C ALA A 311 -9.87 15.22 13.70
N VAL A 312 -10.73 16.21 14.00
CA VAL A 312 -11.61 16.16 15.17
C VAL A 312 -12.65 15.04 15.04
N ILE A 313 -13.31 14.93 13.89
CA ILE A 313 -14.34 13.90 13.65
C ILE A 313 -13.74 12.49 13.68
N ALA A 314 -12.58 12.29 13.06
CA ALA A 314 -11.86 11.03 13.09
C ALA A 314 -11.52 10.61 14.52
N THR A 315 -11.14 11.58 15.37
CA THR A 315 -10.86 11.34 16.78
C THR A 315 -12.12 10.99 17.56
N GLN A 316 -13.22 11.69 17.32
CA GLN A 316 -14.49 11.49 18.01
C GLN A 316 -15.11 10.12 17.69
N PHE A 317 -15.07 9.71 16.42
CA PHE A 317 -15.74 8.51 15.92
C PHE A 317 -14.84 7.29 15.77
N HIS A 318 -13.60 7.31 16.24
CA HIS A 318 -12.65 6.21 15.99
C HIS A 318 -13.16 4.80 16.40
N LYS A 319 -14.03 4.72 17.41
CA LYS A 319 -14.63 3.46 17.89
C LYS A 319 -15.92 3.05 17.17
N ALA A 320 -16.49 3.93 16.33
CA ALA A 320 -17.73 3.65 15.66
C ALA A 320 -17.52 2.68 14.49
N ASP A 321 -18.46 1.75 14.31
CA ASP A 321 -18.50 0.92 13.10
C ASP A 321 -18.78 1.77 11.86
N ASN A 322 -18.26 1.33 10.73
CA ASN A 322 -18.47 2.01 9.45
C ASN A 322 -18.40 1.06 8.25
N TRP A 323 -19.03 1.48 7.15
CA TRP A 323 -19.10 0.73 5.90
C TRP A 323 -17.74 0.40 5.32
N PHE A 324 -16.77 1.31 5.35
CA PHE A 324 -15.46 1.06 4.74
C PHE A 324 -14.70 -0.04 5.49
N SER A 325 -14.68 0.00 6.83
CA SER A 325 -14.09 -1.07 7.65
C SER A 325 -14.79 -2.41 7.43
N ALA A 326 -16.12 -2.42 7.30
CA ALA A 326 -16.88 -3.62 6.97
C ALA A 326 -16.56 -4.16 5.56
N ALA A 327 -16.40 -3.29 4.57
CA ALA A 327 -15.99 -3.65 3.22
C ALA A 327 -14.56 -4.24 3.21
N ALA A 328 -13.61 -3.64 3.93
CA ALA A 328 -12.27 -4.17 4.08
C ALA A 328 -12.27 -5.57 4.72
N LYS A 329 -13.09 -5.76 5.78
CA LYS A 329 -13.27 -7.09 6.41
C LYS A 329 -13.83 -8.10 5.41
N ALA A 330 -14.87 -7.71 4.65
CA ALA A 330 -15.49 -8.56 3.64
C ALA A 330 -14.57 -8.88 2.45
N LEU A 331 -13.51 -8.10 2.22
CA LEU A 331 -12.47 -8.35 1.23
C LEU A 331 -11.28 -9.16 1.78
N GLY A 332 -11.31 -9.57 3.06
CA GLY A 332 -10.21 -10.28 3.70
C GLY A 332 -9.00 -9.40 4.04
N LEU A 333 -9.17 -8.06 4.04
CA LEU A 333 -8.09 -7.10 4.32
C LEU A 333 -7.96 -6.76 5.82
N GLY A 334 -8.68 -7.46 6.70
CA GLY A 334 -8.81 -7.15 8.13
C GLY A 334 -9.91 -6.11 8.39
N LYS A 335 -10.13 -5.75 9.67
CA LYS A 335 -11.10 -4.72 10.08
C LYS A 335 -10.32 -3.46 10.50
N PRO A 336 -9.86 -2.62 9.55
CA PRO A 336 -9.17 -1.38 9.90
C PRO A 336 -10.11 -0.47 10.71
N GLY A 337 -9.55 0.30 11.63
CA GLY A 337 -10.29 1.28 12.42
C GLY A 337 -10.87 2.37 11.52
N LEU A 338 -11.94 3.03 11.97
CA LEU A 338 -12.57 4.12 11.22
C LEU A 338 -11.54 5.19 10.86
N TRP A 339 -10.68 5.55 11.81
CA TRP A 339 -9.62 6.52 11.61
C TRP A 339 -8.71 6.11 10.44
N ALA A 340 -8.15 4.91 10.46
CA ALA A 340 -7.22 4.45 9.42
C ALA A 340 -7.82 4.47 8.02
N ILE A 341 -9.01 3.89 7.85
CA ILE A 341 -9.59 3.73 6.50
C ILE A 341 -10.13 5.04 5.94
N SER A 342 -10.77 5.86 6.77
CA SER A 342 -11.34 7.14 6.32
C SER A 342 -10.26 8.17 6.03
N VAL A 343 -9.27 8.31 6.91
CA VAL A 343 -8.10 9.17 6.69
C VAL A 343 -7.31 8.66 5.49
N GLY A 344 -7.04 7.35 5.40
CA GLY A 344 -6.33 6.75 4.26
C GLY A 344 -7.00 7.02 2.91
N LEU A 345 -8.32 6.90 2.81
CA LEU A 345 -9.07 7.25 1.59
C LEU A 345 -9.04 8.76 1.32
N GLY A 346 -9.20 9.59 2.35
CA GLY A 346 -9.09 11.05 2.24
C GLY A 346 -7.71 11.52 1.79
N MET A 347 -6.65 10.82 2.20
CA MET A 347 -5.28 11.11 1.78
C MET A 347 -5.10 11.01 0.27
N ILE A 348 -5.89 10.21 -0.46
CA ILE A 348 -5.82 10.16 -1.94
C ILE A 348 -6.12 11.54 -2.53
N GLY A 349 -7.21 12.17 -2.08
CA GLY A 349 -7.58 13.51 -2.53
C GLY A 349 -6.60 14.59 -2.07
N ALA A 350 -6.12 14.48 -0.83
CA ALA A 350 -5.12 15.40 -0.31
C ALA A 350 -3.79 15.31 -1.09
N LEU A 351 -3.37 14.09 -1.48
CA LEU A 351 -2.20 13.85 -2.31
C LEU A 351 -2.38 14.39 -3.73
N LEU A 352 -3.58 14.31 -4.31
CA LEU A 352 -3.87 14.95 -5.60
C LEU A 352 -3.68 16.47 -5.54
N SER A 353 -4.13 17.11 -4.46
CA SER A 353 -3.94 18.56 -4.25
C SER A 353 -2.47 18.94 -4.09
N ILE A 354 -1.70 18.15 -3.34
CA ILE A 354 -0.25 18.32 -3.19
C ILE A 354 0.47 18.12 -4.52
N ALA A 355 0.09 17.09 -5.28
CA ALA A 355 0.69 16.77 -6.57
C ALA A 355 0.40 17.84 -7.63
N ALA A 356 -0.80 18.44 -7.61
CA ALA A 356 -1.17 19.53 -8.51
C ALA A 356 -0.29 20.79 -8.31
N ASN A 357 0.16 21.03 -7.08
CA ASN A 357 0.94 22.22 -6.72
C ASN A 357 2.41 21.92 -6.42
N ARG A 358 2.94 20.80 -6.92
CA ARG A 358 4.29 20.32 -6.58
C ARG A 358 5.42 21.25 -7.01
N ASP A 359 5.19 22.05 -8.06
CA ASP A 359 6.20 22.95 -8.63
C ASP A 359 6.56 24.04 -7.62
N GLU A 360 5.60 24.40 -6.75
CA GLU A 360 5.81 25.26 -5.59
C GLU A 360 6.13 24.44 -4.34
N THR A 361 7.35 23.90 -4.30
CA THR A 361 7.81 22.98 -3.23
C THR A 361 7.51 23.46 -1.80
N GLY A 362 7.65 24.76 -1.52
CA GLY A 362 7.34 25.34 -0.20
C GLY A 362 5.86 25.28 0.17
N TYR A 363 4.97 25.48 -0.81
CA TYR A 363 3.52 25.39 -0.66
C TYR A 363 3.05 23.95 -0.51
N ALA A 364 3.53 23.05 -1.37
CA ALA A 364 3.23 21.63 -1.29
C ALA A 364 3.69 21.00 0.05
N LEU A 365 4.87 21.40 0.55
CA LEU A 365 5.34 21.01 1.88
C LEU A 365 4.47 21.57 3.01
N ALA A 366 3.94 22.79 2.87
CA ALA A 366 3.03 23.36 3.87
C ALA A 366 1.72 22.57 3.96
N GLN A 367 1.13 22.20 2.80
CA GLN A 367 -0.05 21.33 2.74
C GLN A 367 0.21 19.96 3.38
N LEU A 368 1.36 19.35 3.06
CA LEU A 368 1.75 18.08 3.67
C LEU A 368 1.88 18.20 5.20
N LEU A 369 2.56 19.23 5.69
CA LEU A 369 2.81 19.42 7.11
C LEU A 369 1.54 19.78 7.89
N LEU A 370 0.59 20.48 7.26
CA LEU A 370 -0.76 20.67 7.78
C LEU A 370 -1.45 19.32 8.05
N LEU A 371 -1.46 18.42 7.05
CA LEU A 371 -2.06 17.08 7.19
C LEU A 371 -1.37 16.26 8.28
N MET A 372 -0.02 16.22 8.25
CA MET A 372 0.77 15.47 9.23
C MET A 372 0.56 15.97 10.65
N SER A 373 0.44 17.29 10.85
CA SER A 373 0.21 17.87 12.17
C SER A 373 -1.19 17.54 12.70
N ALA A 374 -2.22 17.77 11.90
CA ALA A 374 -3.61 17.55 12.32
C ALA A 374 -3.94 16.07 12.52
N PHE A 375 -3.59 15.22 11.54
CA PHE A 375 -3.82 13.78 11.66
C PHE A 375 -2.84 13.11 12.63
N GLY A 376 -1.60 13.59 12.75
CA GLY A 376 -0.70 13.13 13.81
C GLY A 376 -1.23 13.43 15.20
N GLY A 377 -1.80 14.63 15.41
CA GLY A 377 -2.48 14.99 16.65
C GLY A 377 -3.73 14.15 16.91
N SER A 378 -4.57 13.97 15.89
CA SER A 378 -5.76 13.12 15.95
C SER A 378 -5.41 11.67 16.31
N TYR A 379 -4.38 11.10 15.65
CA TYR A 379 -3.89 9.76 15.93
C TYR A 379 -3.46 9.60 17.38
N LEU A 380 -2.64 10.52 17.90
CA LEU A 380 -2.19 10.47 19.29
C LEU A 380 -3.38 10.57 20.27
N ALA A 381 -4.38 11.39 19.96
CA ALA A 381 -5.59 11.49 20.77
C ALA A 381 -6.41 10.18 20.75
N VAL A 382 -6.54 9.53 19.58
CA VAL A 382 -7.18 8.20 19.46
C VAL A 382 -6.42 7.14 20.26
N ARG A 383 -5.09 7.21 20.27
CA ARG A 383 -4.21 6.35 21.08
C ARG A 383 -4.22 6.66 22.59
N GLY A 384 -5.07 7.59 23.04
CA GLY A 384 -5.27 7.91 24.45
C GLY A 384 -4.33 8.97 25.03
N VAL A 385 -3.58 9.70 24.20
CA VAL A 385 -2.77 10.84 24.68
C VAL A 385 -3.68 11.99 25.07
N GLU A 386 -3.53 12.46 26.32
CA GLU A 386 -4.31 13.59 26.82
C GLU A 386 -4.12 14.87 25.98
N TRP A 387 -5.23 15.54 25.67
CA TRP A 387 -5.24 16.81 24.93
C TRP A 387 -4.30 17.88 25.51
N LYS A 388 -4.12 17.92 26.83
CA LYS A 388 -3.20 18.86 27.49
C LYS A 388 -1.74 18.69 27.05
N ARG A 389 -1.34 17.48 26.65
CA ARG A 389 0.01 17.19 26.15
C ARG A 389 0.19 17.58 24.68
N LEU A 390 -0.89 17.49 23.90
CA LEU A 390 -0.90 17.81 22.46
C LEU A 390 -1.09 19.32 22.21
N ALA A 391 -1.89 19.98 23.05
CA ALA A 391 -2.33 21.36 22.81
C ALA A 391 -1.19 22.38 22.63
N PRO A 392 -0.08 22.36 23.41
CA PRO A 392 1.00 23.32 23.24
C PRO A 392 1.73 23.25 21.89
N PHE A 393 1.66 22.11 21.21
CA PHE A 393 2.43 21.86 19.99
C PHE A 393 1.55 21.80 18.74
N ILE A 394 0.31 21.32 18.86
CA ILE A 394 -0.59 21.13 17.72
C ILE A 394 -1.73 22.14 17.77
N LEU A 395 -2.54 22.11 18.84
CA LEU A 395 -3.80 22.87 18.89
C LEU A 395 -3.60 24.38 19.00
N PHE A 396 -2.78 24.85 19.95
CA PHE A 396 -2.58 26.28 20.17
C PHE A 396 -1.78 26.94 19.07
N PRO A 397 -0.67 26.36 18.55
CA PRO A 397 0.08 27.00 17.46
C PRO A 397 -0.69 27.09 16.14
N ALA A 398 -1.57 26.14 15.83
CA ALA A 398 -2.27 26.06 14.54
C ALA A 398 -2.93 27.38 14.07
N PRO A 399 -3.79 28.06 14.87
CA PRO A 399 -4.39 29.34 14.44
C PRO A 399 -3.35 30.46 14.27
N PHE A 400 -2.29 30.51 15.09
CA PHE A 400 -1.24 31.50 14.93
C PHE A 400 -0.40 31.27 13.67
N LEU A 401 -0.12 30.01 13.34
CA LEU A 401 0.59 29.65 12.12
C LEU A 401 -0.24 29.93 10.87
N LEU A 402 -1.55 29.69 10.91
CA LEU A 402 -2.46 30.07 9.83
C LEU A 402 -2.48 31.59 9.63
N ILE A 403 -2.67 32.36 10.72
CA ILE A 403 -2.64 33.82 10.67
C ILE A 403 -1.27 34.31 10.14
N LEU A 404 -0.17 33.70 10.58
CA LEU A 404 1.16 34.02 10.09
C LEU A 404 1.26 33.82 8.57
N VAL A 405 0.82 32.68 8.04
CA VAL A 405 0.87 32.42 6.59
C VAL A 405 0.00 33.41 5.82
N ILE A 406 -1.19 33.75 6.33
CA ILE A 406 -2.08 34.76 5.73
C ILE A 406 -1.39 36.13 5.71
N LEU A 407 -0.81 36.58 6.82
CA LEU A 407 -0.14 37.89 6.90
C LEU A 407 1.10 37.98 6.00
N LEU A 408 1.83 36.87 5.84
CA LEU A 408 2.99 36.79 4.96
C LEU A 408 2.58 36.79 3.48
N ASN A 409 1.51 36.07 3.12
CA ASN A 409 1.02 35.99 1.75
C ASN A 409 0.34 37.31 1.31
N LEU A 410 -0.41 37.97 2.20
CA LEU A 410 -0.98 39.30 1.98
C LEU A 410 0.05 40.45 2.08
N GLU A 411 1.33 40.13 2.24
CA GLU A 411 2.45 41.09 2.37
C GLU A 411 2.28 42.12 3.52
N VAL A 412 1.39 41.86 4.48
CA VAL A 412 1.18 42.70 5.67
C VAL A 412 2.39 42.59 6.63
N LEU A 413 3.02 41.42 6.65
CA LEU A 413 4.26 41.13 7.36
C LEU A 413 5.28 40.59 6.35
N THR A 414 6.54 41.01 6.43
CA THR A 414 7.62 40.46 5.60
C THR A 414 8.74 39.90 6.47
N ILE A 415 9.16 38.67 6.18
CA ILE A 415 10.26 37.99 6.87
C ILE A 415 11.29 37.56 5.82
N ASN A 416 12.35 38.34 5.68
CA ASN A 416 13.43 38.04 4.73
C ASN A 416 14.49 37.14 5.38
N VAL A 417 14.15 35.86 5.59
CA VAL A 417 15.08 34.84 6.08
C VAL A 417 15.32 33.83 4.96
N ALA A 418 16.56 33.75 4.47
CA ALA A 418 17.02 32.75 3.51
C ALA A 418 16.15 32.61 2.23
N ASN A 419 15.47 33.69 1.82
CA ASN A 419 14.55 33.71 0.68
C ASN A 419 13.41 32.67 0.75
N LEU A 420 12.99 32.32 1.97
CA LEU A 420 11.90 31.36 2.20
C LEU A 420 10.54 32.02 1.96
N SER A 421 9.64 31.32 1.26
CA SER A 421 8.23 31.73 1.14
C SER A 421 7.49 31.62 2.48
N GLY A 422 6.37 32.34 2.62
CA GLY A 422 5.53 32.24 3.83
C GLY A 422 5.10 30.80 4.14
N TYR A 423 4.77 30.03 3.09
CA TYR A 423 4.45 28.61 3.19
C TYR A 423 5.65 27.75 3.65
N SER A 424 6.87 28.06 3.18
CA SER A 424 8.08 27.38 3.65
C SER A 424 8.32 27.59 5.15
N ILE A 425 8.10 28.82 5.64
CA ILE A 425 8.20 29.15 7.06
C ILE A 425 7.14 28.37 7.86
N TYR A 426 5.90 28.34 7.38
CA TYR A 426 4.82 27.54 7.97
C TYR A 426 5.20 26.06 8.04
N ALA A 427 5.71 25.49 6.94
CA ALA A 427 6.09 24.08 6.87
C ALA A 427 7.19 23.75 7.89
N ILE A 428 8.23 24.58 7.99
CA ILE A 428 9.33 24.37 8.95
C ILE A 428 8.83 24.43 10.39
N LEU A 429 8.06 25.47 10.75
CA LEU A 429 7.56 25.63 12.12
C LEU A 429 6.61 24.49 12.49
N THR A 430 5.70 24.13 11.59
CA THR A 430 4.78 23.01 11.77
C THR A 430 5.56 21.70 11.90
N ALA A 431 6.57 21.44 11.07
CA ALA A 431 7.42 20.26 11.14
C ALA A 431 8.10 20.10 12.50
N ILE A 432 8.69 21.18 13.02
CA ILE A 432 9.35 21.19 14.33
C ILE A 432 8.34 20.86 15.43
N LEU A 433 7.19 21.54 15.44
CA LEU A 433 6.17 21.37 16.47
C LEU A 433 5.55 19.96 16.44
N THR A 434 5.18 19.47 15.25
CA THR A 434 4.66 18.12 15.05
C THR A 434 5.69 17.06 15.45
N SER A 435 6.96 17.25 15.09
CA SER A 435 8.04 16.34 15.49
C SER A 435 8.21 16.28 17.01
N VAL A 436 8.17 17.44 17.68
CA VAL A 436 8.24 17.49 19.16
C VAL A 436 7.02 16.78 19.78
N ALA A 437 5.82 16.97 19.23
CA ALA A 437 4.61 16.31 19.71
C ALA A 437 4.68 14.78 19.57
N LEU A 438 5.15 14.28 18.42
CA LEU A 438 5.30 12.86 18.15
C LEU A 438 6.40 12.24 19.01
N LEU A 439 7.58 12.87 19.11
CA LEU A 439 8.70 12.36 19.91
C LEU A 439 8.36 12.31 21.41
N ARG A 440 7.66 13.31 21.93
CA ARG A 440 7.21 13.31 23.33
C ARG A 440 6.22 12.20 23.66
N ASN A 441 5.49 11.70 22.66
CA ASN A 441 4.48 10.67 22.82
C ASN A 441 4.82 9.40 22.01
N GLN A 442 6.11 9.14 21.77
CA GLN A 442 6.59 8.04 20.94
C GLN A 442 6.01 6.67 21.32
N GLN A 443 5.78 6.43 22.62
CA GLN A 443 5.25 5.17 23.14
C GLN A 443 3.80 4.91 22.70
N ALA A 444 3.04 5.96 22.37
CA ALA A 444 1.68 5.82 21.88
C ALA A 444 1.63 5.49 20.37
N VAL A 445 2.75 5.63 19.65
CA VAL A 445 2.83 5.39 18.21
C VAL A 445 3.17 3.94 17.93
N SER A 446 2.25 3.23 17.27
CA SER A 446 2.45 1.84 16.88
C SER A 446 3.44 1.70 15.73
N ASP A 447 4.00 0.50 15.63
CA ASP A 447 4.95 0.16 14.59
C ASP A 447 4.33 0.20 13.20
N HIS A 448 3.05 -0.16 13.09
CA HIS A 448 2.27 -0.09 11.86
C HIS A 448 2.21 1.33 11.30
N VAL A 449 1.90 2.32 12.13
CA VAL A 449 1.82 3.71 11.70
C VAL A 449 3.18 4.26 11.31
N LEU A 450 4.26 3.87 12.00
CA LEU A 450 5.61 4.34 11.66
C LEU A 450 6.03 3.91 10.26
N TRP A 451 5.87 2.63 9.90
CA TRP A 451 6.29 2.18 8.58
C TRP A 451 5.31 2.60 7.48
N VAL A 452 3.99 2.63 7.73
CA VAL A 452 3.01 3.15 6.74
C VAL A 452 3.26 4.63 6.48
N GLY A 453 3.41 5.43 7.54
CA GLY A 453 3.73 6.85 7.43
C GLY A 453 5.07 7.08 6.71
N GLY A 454 6.08 6.27 7.01
CA GLY A 454 7.36 6.33 6.29
C GLY A 454 7.25 6.02 4.80
N VAL A 455 6.47 5.01 4.40
CA VAL A 455 6.20 4.71 2.98
C VAL A 455 5.47 5.87 2.30
N VAL A 456 4.47 6.47 2.95
CA VAL A 456 3.75 7.63 2.41
C VAL A 456 4.70 8.82 2.23
N VAL A 457 5.58 9.10 3.20
CA VAL A 457 6.60 10.14 3.09
C VAL A 457 7.57 9.84 1.94
N VAL A 458 7.98 8.60 1.73
CA VAL A 458 8.85 8.20 0.60
C VAL A 458 8.19 8.50 -0.75
N VAL A 459 6.91 8.13 -0.91
CA VAL A 459 6.14 8.41 -2.13
C VAL A 459 6.04 9.92 -2.35
N LEU A 460 5.71 10.67 -1.31
CA LEU A 460 5.64 12.13 -1.35
C LEU A 460 6.96 12.78 -1.74
N LEU A 461 8.06 12.41 -1.10
CA LEU A 461 9.40 12.94 -1.43
C LEU A 461 9.79 12.61 -2.88
N THR A 462 9.36 11.44 -3.40
CA THR A 462 9.57 11.06 -4.80
C THR A 462 8.81 11.97 -5.77
N ILE A 463 7.61 12.41 -5.40
CA ILE A 463 6.79 13.31 -6.22
C ILE A 463 7.26 14.77 -6.10
N LEU A 464 7.66 15.20 -4.89
CA LEU A 464 7.93 16.59 -4.57
C LEU A 464 9.35 17.05 -4.90
N ILE A 465 10.34 16.16 -4.87
CA ILE A 465 11.72 16.52 -5.15
C ILE A 465 11.97 16.39 -6.66
N PRO A 466 12.18 17.50 -7.39
CA PRO A 466 12.49 17.43 -8.81
C PRO A 466 13.84 16.76 -9.00
N ALA A 467 13.83 15.53 -9.52
CA ALA A 467 14.99 14.66 -9.63
C ALA A 467 15.58 14.63 -11.05
N GLU A 468 15.18 15.54 -11.94
CA GLU A 468 15.74 15.67 -13.29
C GLU A 468 17.21 16.10 -13.30
N SER A 469 17.55 17.06 -12.44
CA SER A 469 18.89 17.69 -12.39
C SER A 469 19.63 17.42 -11.08
N ASP A 470 18.90 17.25 -9.98
CA ASP A 470 19.43 17.09 -8.62
C ASP A 470 19.00 15.74 -7.99
N GLY A 471 19.01 14.65 -8.76
CA GLY A 471 18.57 13.31 -8.30
C GLY A 471 19.25 12.80 -7.01
N TRP A 472 20.46 13.27 -6.70
CA TRP A 472 21.14 12.96 -5.45
C TRP A 472 20.39 13.47 -4.20
N ARG A 473 19.67 14.59 -4.29
CA ARG A 473 18.86 15.13 -3.17
C ARG A 473 17.71 14.21 -2.84
N LEU A 474 17.08 13.63 -3.86
CA LEU A 474 16.08 12.60 -3.68
C LEU A 474 16.70 11.42 -2.94
N LEU A 475 17.83 10.87 -3.39
CA LEU A 475 18.51 9.78 -2.70
C LEU A 475 18.85 10.10 -1.23
N VAL A 476 19.34 11.30 -0.93
CA VAL A 476 19.64 11.72 0.46
C VAL A 476 18.37 11.81 1.30
N SER A 477 17.28 12.35 0.76
CA SER A 477 16.00 12.42 1.46
C SER A 477 15.43 11.03 1.76
N GLN A 478 15.51 10.11 0.79
CA GLN A 478 15.14 8.70 0.95
C GLN A 478 16.04 8.01 1.98
N ALA A 479 17.35 8.30 1.98
CA ALA A 479 18.28 7.79 2.98
C ALA A 479 17.85 8.14 4.40
N LEU A 480 17.45 9.40 4.65
CA LEU A 480 17.01 9.83 5.97
C LEU A 480 15.79 9.03 6.46
N VAL A 481 14.80 8.81 5.61
CA VAL A 481 13.59 8.05 5.97
C VAL A 481 13.91 6.58 6.19
N TRP A 482 14.60 5.94 5.24
CA TRP A 482 14.88 4.50 5.31
C TRP A 482 15.87 4.13 6.42
N LEU A 483 16.92 4.93 6.64
CA LEU A 483 17.84 4.74 7.76
C LEU A 483 17.15 5.02 9.10
N GLY A 484 16.25 6.03 9.16
CA GLY A 484 15.44 6.31 10.34
C GLY A 484 14.53 5.14 10.71
N LEU A 485 13.82 4.57 9.73
CA LEU A 485 12.99 3.38 9.93
C LEU A 485 13.83 2.16 10.30
N ALA A 486 14.99 1.96 9.66
CA ALA A 486 15.91 0.88 10.00
C ALA A 486 16.37 0.98 11.46
N TRP A 487 16.80 2.18 11.89
CA TRP A 487 17.16 2.45 13.27
C TRP A 487 16.00 2.17 14.23
N LEU A 488 14.80 2.68 13.94
CA LEU A 488 13.61 2.41 14.78
C LEU A 488 13.25 0.92 14.83
N GLY A 489 13.34 0.19 13.72
CA GLY A 489 13.06 -1.24 13.66
C GLY A 489 13.97 -2.05 14.58
N VAL A 490 15.27 -1.69 14.63
CA VAL A 490 16.22 -2.30 15.56
C VAL A 490 15.94 -1.90 17.01
N GLN A 491 15.75 -0.61 17.30
CA GLN A 491 15.54 -0.13 18.67
C GLN A 491 14.25 -0.66 19.30
N ARG A 492 13.18 -0.77 18.51
CA ARG A 492 11.89 -1.29 18.95
C ARG A 492 11.79 -2.81 18.89
N GLN A 493 12.81 -3.48 18.35
CA GLN A 493 12.79 -4.91 18.06
C GLN A 493 11.57 -5.32 17.22
N SER A 494 11.18 -4.47 16.27
CA SER A 494 9.95 -4.63 15.49
C SER A 494 10.19 -5.40 14.19
N PRO A 495 9.62 -6.62 14.03
CA PRO A 495 9.71 -7.38 12.78
C PRO A 495 9.09 -6.63 11.60
N SER A 496 7.94 -5.98 11.82
CA SER A 496 7.19 -5.27 10.77
C SER A 496 7.96 -4.06 10.21
N ILE A 497 8.46 -3.17 11.06
CA ILE A 497 9.28 -2.03 10.63
C ILE A 497 10.55 -2.53 9.95
N SER A 498 11.22 -3.53 10.54
CA SER A 498 12.47 -4.08 10.01
C SER A 498 12.29 -4.65 8.60
N GLY A 499 11.21 -5.40 8.37
CA GLY A 499 10.89 -5.94 7.06
C GLY A 499 10.68 -4.86 6.01
N VAL A 500 9.88 -3.84 6.34
CA VAL A 500 9.61 -2.71 5.43
C VAL A 500 10.88 -1.90 5.17
N ALA A 501 11.62 -1.55 6.22
CA ALA A 501 12.84 -0.75 6.12
C ALA A 501 13.94 -1.42 5.29
N VAL A 502 14.00 -2.75 5.27
CA VAL A 502 15.00 -3.49 4.47
C VAL A 502 14.54 -3.73 3.05
N LEU A 503 13.27 -4.07 2.82
CA LEU A 503 12.79 -4.50 1.50
C LEU A 503 12.34 -3.33 0.63
N MET A 504 11.61 -2.37 1.19
CA MET A 504 11.02 -1.28 0.40
C MET A 504 12.03 -0.36 -0.28
N PRO A 505 13.23 -0.07 0.26
CA PRO A 505 14.22 0.73 -0.48
C PRO A 505 14.65 0.06 -1.80
N TRP A 506 14.74 -1.28 -1.81
CA TRP A 506 15.03 -2.06 -3.02
C TRP A 506 13.84 -2.05 -3.99
N VAL A 507 12.61 -2.22 -3.49
CA VAL A 507 11.38 -2.10 -4.29
C VAL A 507 11.26 -0.72 -4.91
N TRP A 508 11.59 0.33 -4.15
CA TRP A 508 11.55 1.71 -4.61
C TRP A 508 12.52 1.93 -5.77
N LEU A 509 13.75 1.41 -5.70
CA LEU A 509 14.69 1.46 -6.82
C LEU A 509 14.17 0.73 -8.07
N LEU A 510 13.50 -0.40 -7.91
CA LEU A 510 12.96 -1.18 -9.03
C LEU A 510 11.87 -0.44 -9.83
N MET A 511 11.19 0.53 -9.22
CA MET A 511 10.19 1.36 -9.92
C MET A 511 10.82 2.20 -11.04
N PHE A 512 12.06 2.66 -10.86
CA PHE A 512 12.82 3.42 -11.86
C PHE A 512 13.59 2.51 -12.84
N ALA A 513 13.87 1.27 -12.44
CA ALA A 513 14.66 0.33 -13.23
C ALA A 513 13.91 -0.23 -14.46
N THR A 514 12.59 -0.28 -14.40
CA THR A 514 11.73 -1.02 -15.34
C THR A 514 11.03 -0.12 -16.37
N ASP A 515 11.39 1.16 -16.40
CA ASP A 515 10.67 2.24 -17.08
C ASP A 515 9.16 2.20 -16.75
N VAL A 516 8.81 1.65 -15.57
CA VAL A 516 7.43 1.57 -15.07
C VAL A 516 6.86 2.97 -14.85
N GLU A 517 7.70 3.94 -14.49
CA GLU A 517 7.31 5.35 -14.43
C GLU A 517 6.65 5.77 -15.75
N SER A 518 7.31 5.57 -16.89
CA SER A 518 6.83 5.94 -18.23
C SER A 518 5.53 5.24 -18.66
N ARG A 519 5.17 4.14 -17.99
CA ARG A 519 3.95 3.34 -18.27
C ARG A 519 2.82 3.60 -17.29
N MET A 520 3.12 4.00 -16.05
CA MET A 520 2.12 4.28 -15.01
C MET A 520 1.77 5.77 -14.92
N PHE A 521 2.71 6.65 -15.24
CA PHE A 521 2.55 8.10 -15.30
C PHE A 521 3.31 8.62 -16.55
N SER A 522 2.91 9.73 -17.20
CA SER A 522 3.79 10.26 -18.27
C SER A 522 5.14 10.63 -17.66
N ASN A 523 6.25 10.51 -18.39
CA ASN A 523 7.55 11.04 -17.95
C ASN A 523 7.46 12.52 -17.58
N ASP A 524 6.52 13.26 -18.18
CA ASP A 524 6.24 14.66 -17.87
C ASP A 524 5.65 14.86 -16.45
N PHE A 525 5.13 13.81 -15.82
CA PHE A 525 4.57 13.85 -14.48
C PHE A 525 5.57 13.47 -13.38
N ILE A 526 6.55 12.59 -13.55
CA ILE A 526 7.55 12.32 -12.49
C ILE A 526 8.91 12.04 -13.14
N PRO A 527 9.60 13.07 -13.65
CA PRO A 527 10.85 12.87 -14.34
C PRO A 527 11.97 12.66 -13.31
N VAL A 528 12.37 11.40 -13.10
CA VAL A 528 13.42 11.00 -12.14
C VAL A 528 14.65 10.52 -12.88
N ALA A 529 15.71 11.33 -12.84
CA ALA A 529 17.01 10.99 -13.39
C ALA A 529 18.01 10.77 -12.24
N LEU A 530 18.32 9.49 -11.97
CA LEU A 530 19.31 9.13 -10.96
C LEU A 530 20.65 8.87 -11.62
N ASP A 531 21.65 9.69 -11.27
CA ASP A 531 23.02 9.47 -11.73
C ASP A 531 23.58 8.13 -11.21
N GLU A 532 24.19 7.39 -12.13
CA GLU A 532 24.65 6.01 -11.93
C GLU A 532 25.63 5.86 -10.75
N GLN A 533 26.46 6.87 -10.47
CA GLN A 533 27.45 6.85 -9.38
C GLN A 533 26.75 6.96 -8.03
N HIS A 534 25.76 7.83 -7.95
CA HIS A 534 24.94 8.00 -6.75
C HIS A 534 24.06 6.78 -6.48
N VAL A 535 23.53 6.14 -7.53
CA VAL A 535 22.79 4.87 -7.42
C VAL A 535 23.69 3.76 -6.86
N ALA A 536 24.92 3.62 -7.37
CA ALA A 536 25.88 2.65 -6.85
C ALA A 536 26.21 2.88 -5.36
N ALA A 537 26.46 4.13 -4.96
CA ALA A 537 26.70 4.49 -3.57
C ALA A 537 25.48 4.20 -2.68
N TRP A 538 24.28 4.50 -3.18
CA TRP A 538 23.02 4.22 -2.51
C TRP A 538 22.79 2.72 -2.30
N MET A 539 23.01 1.88 -3.31
CA MET A 539 22.87 0.42 -3.18
C MET A 539 23.86 -0.16 -2.15
N LEU A 540 25.08 0.35 -2.07
CA LEU A 540 26.04 -0.04 -1.01
C LEU A 540 25.54 0.38 0.38
N LEU A 541 24.97 1.58 0.52
CA LEU A 541 24.35 2.05 1.76
C LEU A 541 23.17 1.15 2.17
N LEU A 542 22.33 0.73 1.21
CA LEU A 542 21.23 -0.22 1.47
C LEU A 542 21.74 -1.56 2.00
N ILE A 543 22.86 -2.06 1.48
CA ILE A 543 23.47 -3.30 2.00
C ILE A 543 23.93 -3.12 3.45
N VAL A 544 24.57 -1.99 3.78
CA VAL A 544 24.99 -1.69 5.17
C VAL A 544 23.77 -1.61 6.09
N GLN A 545 22.72 -0.92 5.66
CA GLN A 545 21.46 -0.80 6.39
C GLN A 545 20.77 -2.17 6.57
N GLN A 546 20.74 -2.99 5.53
CA GLN A 546 20.22 -4.36 5.56
C GLN A 546 20.97 -5.23 6.57
N LEU A 547 22.31 -5.14 6.63
CA LEU A 547 23.10 -5.88 7.61
C LEU A 547 22.78 -5.44 9.04
N TYR A 548 22.72 -4.14 9.28
CA TYR A 548 22.39 -3.58 10.58
C TYR A 548 21.04 -4.09 11.10
N VAL A 549 19.99 -4.08 10.27
CA VAL A 549 18.65 -4.55 10.65
C VAL A 549 18.60 -6.07 10.80
N ASN A 550 19.16 -6.80 9.83
CA ASN A 550 19.06 -8.26 9.81
C ASN A 550 19.82 -8.91 10.97
N LEU A 551 20.90 -8.29 11.47
CA LEU A 551 21.60 -8.77 12.67
C LEU A 551 20.67 -8.86 13.90
N SER A 552 19.70 -7.95 14.03
CA SER A 552 18.69 -8.02 15.09
C SER A 552 17.44 -8.80 14.71
N GLN A 553 16.90 -8.61 13.50
CA GLN A 553 15.55 -9.02 13.12
C GLN A 553 15.49 -9.90 11.86
N GLY A 554 16.63 -10.40 11.36
CA GLY A 554 16.68 -11.14 10.10
C GLY A 554 15.94 -12.49 10.09
N GLN A 555 15.49 -12.96 11.26
CA GLN A 555 14.66 -14.18 11.40
C GLN A 555 13.17 -13.90 11.27
N ALA A 556 12.75 -12.63 11.23
CA ALA A 556 11.37 -12.24 10.96
C ALA A 556 10.90 -12.85 9.63
N THR A 557 9.68 -13.36 9.60
CA THR A 557 9.12 -14.00 8.40
C THR A 557 7.99 -13.18 7.83
N LEU A 558 7.94 -13.08 6.49
CA LEU A 558 6.84 -12.43 5.79
C LEU A 558 5.54 -13.25 5.95
N ASN A 559 4.48 -12.60 6.40
CA ASN A 559 3.17 -13.19 6.59
C ASN A 559 2.36 -13.20 5.28
N LEU A 560 2.48 -14.29 4.53
CA LEU A 560 1.66 -14.53 3.33
C LEU A 560 0.32 -15.23 3.65
N ALA A 561 0.15 -15.72 4.88
CA ALA A 561 -0.83 -16.74 5.23
C ALA A 561 -2.32 -16.33 5.20
N GLY A 562 -2.66 -15.07 4.91
CA GLY A 562 -4.05 -14.60 5.03
C GLY A 562 -4.74 -14.02 3.79
N ARG A 563 -4.06 -13.78 2.65
CA ARG A 563 -4.58 -12.74 1.72
C ARG A 563 -4.59 -13.02 0.22
N LEU A 564 -4.02 -14.13 -0.26
CA LEU A 564 -4.21 -14.55 -1.65
C LEU A 564 -4.82 -15.95 -1.65
N ALA A 565 -6.14 -15.96 -1.57
CA ALA A 565 -7.02 -17.06 -1.95
C ALA A 565 -6.48 -17.73 -3.24
N GLY A 566 -5.83 -18.89 -3.11
CA GLY A 566 -5.22 -19.64 -4.23
C GLY A 566 -3.69 -19.80 -4.20
N LEU A 567 -2.95 -19.11 -3.33
CA LEU A 567 -1.49 -19.24 -3.17
C LEU A 567 -1.04 -20.00 -1.90
N SER A 568 -1.96 -20.58 -1.14
CA SER A 568 -1.68 -21.17 0.18
C SER A 568 -0.64 -22.29 0.13
N GLU A 569 -0.66 -23.15 -0.90
CA GLU A 569 0.30 -24.25 -1.04
C GLU A 569 1.72 -23.77 -1.39
N LEU A 570 1.82 -22.80 -2.32
CA LEU A 570 3.11 -22.20 -2.69
C LEU A 570 3.67 -21.35 -1.54
N GLY A 571 2.79 -20.64 -0.82
CA GLY A 571 3.12 -19.89 0.38
C GLY A 571 3.61 -20.79 1.52
N ALA A 572 2.96 -21.93 1.76
CA ALA A 572 3.38 -22.91 2.76
C ALA A 572 4.76 -23.50 2.42
N ARG A 573 4.99 -23.89 1.16
CA ARG A 573 6.31 -24.39 0.72
C ARG A 573 7.41 -23.32 0.81
N ALA A 574 7.10 -22.08 0.44
CA ALA A 574 8.03 -20.95 0.56
C ALA A 574 8.36 -20.67 2.04
N ARG A 575 7.38 -20.74 2.93
CA ARG A 575 7.55 -20.61 4.38
C ARG A 575 8.45 -21.71 4.93
N ASP A 576 8.17 -22.97 4.62
CA ASP A 576 8.92 -24.13 5.12
C ASP A 576 10.37 -24.15 4.63
N SER A 577 10.64 -23.59 3.45
CA SER A 577 12.01 -23.45 2.92
C SER A 577 12.85 -22.38 3.63
N GLY A 578 12.24 -21.52 4.46
CA GLY A 578 12.86 -20.35 5.07
C GLY A 578 13.09 -19.19 4.10
N LEU A 579 12.64 -19.28 2.84
CA LEU A 579 12.77 -18.21 1.84
C LEU A 579 12.14 -16.89 2.31
N LEU A 580 11.03 -16.97 3.04
CA LEU A 580 10.28 -15.81 3.54
C LEU A 580 10.93 -15.13 4.75
N GLN A 581 12.02 -15.68 5.30
CA GLN A 581 12.78 -15.00 6.35
C GLN A 581 13.47 -13.76 5.79
N LEU A 582 13.51 -12.68 6.56
CA LEU A 582 14.03 -11.39 6.14
C LEU A 582 15.48 -11.49 5.64
N TRP A 583 16.33 -12.32 6.24
CA TRP A 583 17.68 -12.64 5.74
C TRP A 583 17.68 -13.09 4.27
N ASN A 584 16.89 -14.11 3.94
CA ASN A 584 16.88 -14.69 2.61
C ASN A 584 16.11 -13.83 1.60
N LEU A 585 15.00 -13.24 2.05
CA LEU A 585 14.16 -12.38 1.21
C LEU A 585 14.90 -11.12 0.79
N SER A 586 15.60 -10.45 1.73
CA SER A 586 16.42 -9.27 1.43
C SER A 586 17.61 -9.59 0.54
N PHE A 587 18.25 -10.76 0.72
CA PHE A 587 19.31 -11.23 -0.17
C PHE A 587 18.80 -11.40 -1.61
N VAL A 588 17.71 -12.15 -1.81
CA VAL A 588 17.16 -12.40 -3.15
C VAL A 588 16.65 -11.11 -3.80
N LEU A 589 15.95 -10.26 -3.04
CA LEU A 589 15.43 -8.99 -3.55
C LEU A 589 16.57 -8.03 -3.96
N SER A 590 17.67 -7.97 -3.20
CA SER A 590 18.84 -7.17 -3.57
C SER A 590 19.43 -7.62 -4.92
N LEU A 591 19.53 -8.92 -5.16
CA LEU A 591 20.01 -9.46 -6.44
C LEU A 591 19.07 -9.14 -7.62
N ILE A 592 17.76 -9.29 -7.41
CA ILE A 592 16.74 -8.92 -8.42
C ILE A 592 16.82 -7.42 -8.73
N SER A 593 17.06 -6.58 -7.71
CA SER A 593 17.17 -5.13 -7.86
C SER A 593 18.43 -4.74 -8.64
N VAL A 594 19.59 -5.34 -8.32
CA VAL A 594 20.82 -5.16 -9.11
C VAL A 594 20.56 -5.54 -10.57
N TRP A 595 19.85 -6.65 -10.81
CA TRP A 595 19.53 -7.08 -12.16
C TRP A 595 18.63 -6.12 -12.93
N GLY A 596 17.62 -5.56 -12.28
CA GLY A 596 16.76 -4.54 -12.88
C GLY A 596 17.53 -3.27 -13.26
N ILE A 597 18.43 -2.82 -12.38
CA ILE A 597 19.13 -1.53 -12.53
C ILE A 597 20.36 -1.63 -13.45
N ALA A 598 21.00 -2.80 -13.55
CA ALA A 598 22.24 -2.98 -14.30
C ALA A 598 22.03 -2.86 -15.83
N ARG A 599 22.20 -1.64 -16.33
CA ARG A 599 22.21 -1.21 -17.73
C ARG A 599 23.19 -0.05 -17.93
N VAL A 600 23.57 0.23 -19.18
CA VAL A 600 24.33 1.44 -19.54
C VAL A 600 23.54 2.66 -19.05
N ASP A 601 24.22 3.66 -18.49
CA ASP A 601 23.65 4.83 -17.82
C ASP A 601 22.84 4.54 -16.55
N GLY A 602 22.70 3.27 -16.13
CA GLY A 602 21.99 2.88 -14.91
C GLY A 602 22.90 2.53 -13.73
N LEU A 603 24.08 1.96 -14.00
CA LEU A 603 25.05 1.58 -12.97
C LEU A 603 26.47 1.53 -13.56
N PRO A 604 27.50 2.12 -12.90
CA PRO A 604 28.88 2.01 -13.34
C PRO A 604 29.45 0.61 -13.03
N ALA A 605 30.54 0.24 -13.71
CA ALA A 605 31.21 -1.05 -13.55
C ALA A 605 31.63 -1.30 -12.09
N TRP A 606 32.21 -0.31 -11.41
CA TRP A 606 32.60 -0.44 -10.01
C TRP A 606 31.38 -0.63 -9.10
N GLY A 607 30.24 -0.02 -9.46
CA GLY A 607 28.98 -0.15 -8.75
C GLY A 607 28.45 -1.57 -8.82
N LEU A 608 28.36 -2.13 -10.03
CA LEU A 608 27.91 -3.51 -10.25
C LEU A 608 28.79 -4.51 -9.50
N LEU A 609 30.11 -4.42 -9.70
CA LEU A 609 31.08 -5.34 -9.12
C LEU A 609 31.13 -5.20 -7.59
N GLY A 610 31.16 -3.97 -7.09
CA GLY A 610 31.20 -3.65 -5.66
C GLY A 610 29.94 -4.10 -4.92
N VAL A 611 28.75 -3.83 -5.47
CA VAL A 611 27.46 -4.22 -4.87
C VAL A 611 27.32 -5.75 -4.87
N MET A 612 27.61 -6.42 -5.99
CA MET A 612 27.58 -7.89 -6.04
C MET A 612 28.57 -8.53 -5.08
N ALA A 613 29.77 -7.96 -4.93
CA ALA A 613 30.76 -8.41 -3.96
C ALA A 613 30.30 -8.20 -2.51
N ALA A 614 29.77 -7.02 -2.19
CA ALA A 614 29.23 -6.71 -0.87
C ALA A 614 28.10 -7.66 -0.47
N ILE A 615 27.15 -7.95 -1.37
CA ILE A 615 26.04 -8.89 -1.11
C ILE A 615 26.59 -10.26 -0.70
N LEU A 616 27.51 -10.86 -1.47
CA LEU A 616 28.00 -12.20 -1.18
C LEU A 616 28.95 -12.24 0.03
N ILE A 617 29.89 -11.30 0.11
CA ILE A 617 30.93 -11.30 1.16
C ILE A 617 30.30 -11.03 2.52
N PHE A 618 29.39 -10.06 2.65
CA PHE A 618 28.80 -9.76 3.94
C PHE A 618 27.88 -10.88 4.44
N HIS A 619 27.00 -11.40 3.58
CA HIS A 619 26.17 -12.53 3.97
C HIS A 619 27.01 -13.80 4.22
N GLY A 620 28.04 -14.05 3.42
CA GLY A 620 29.02 -15.12 3.64
C GLY A 620 29.75 -14.99 4.98
N THR A 621 30.14 -13.78 5.37
CA THR A 621 30.79 -13.50 6.66
C THR A 621 29.86 -13.84 7.81
N LEU A 622 28.58 -13.47 7.71
CA LEU A 622 27.58 -13.77 8.72
C LEU A 622 27.24 -15.26 8.81
N VAL A 623 27.30 -15.98 7.68
CA VAL A 623 27.26 -17.46 7.67
C VAL A 623 28.49 -18.02 8.41
N ALA A 624 29.69 -17.52 8.12
CA ALA A 624 30.93 -17.96 8.78
C ALA A 624 30.88 -17.76 10.30
N LEU A 625 30.30 -16.64 10.75
CA LEU A 625 30.08 -16.31 12.16
C LEU A 625 28.91 -17.08 12.81
N GLY A 626 28.09 -17.80 12.03
CA GLY A 626 26.92 -18.52 12.52
C GLY A 626 25.74 -17.63 12.91
N GLN A 627 25.73 -16.37 12.45
CA GLN A 627 24.67 -15.40 12.72
C GLN A 627 23.58 -15.41 11.64
N HIS A 628 23.91 -15.87 10.43
CA HIS A 628 22.97 -16.05 9.33
C HIS A 628 22.33 -17.45 9.37
N ARG A 629 21.00 -17.55 9.28
CA ARG A 629 20.26 -18.85 9.35
C ARG A 629 19.83 -19.42 8.00
N GLY A 630 20.02 -18.69 6.91
CA GLY A 630 19.79 -19.18 5.55
C GLY A 630 20.74 -20.32 5.14
N GLN A 631 20.32 -21.14 4.18
CA GLN A 631 21.15 -22.23 3.67
C GLN A 631 22.27 -21.66 2.78
N PRO A 632 23.56 -21.89 3.07
CA PRO A 632 24.66 -21.31 2.30
C PRO A 632 24.60 -21.70 0.81
N ARG A 633 24.13 -22.91 0.52
CA ARG A 633 23.95 -23.41 -0.85
C ARG A 633 22.94 -22.56 -1.64
N THR A 634 21.79 -22.22 -1.08
CA THR A 634 20.75 -21.49 -1.83
C THR A 634 21.21 -20.08 -2.16
N MET A 635 21.90 -19.43 -1.23
CA MET A 635 22.52 -18.12 -1.43
C MET A 635 23.55 -18.16 -2.55
N LEU A 636 24.42 -19.18 -2.55
CA LEU A 636 25.44 -19.36 -3.57
C LEU A 636 24.83 -19.61 -4.96
N VAL A 637 23.79 -20.45 -5.05
CA VAL A 637 23.07 -20.69 -6.32
C VAL A 637 22.46 -19.38 -6.84
N ALA A 638 21.71 -18.67 -5.99
CA ALA A 638 21.06 -17.43 -6.38
C ALA A 638 22.07 -16.40 -6.87
N TRP A 639 23.13 -16.13 -6.09
CA TRP A 639 24.18 -15.18 -6.49
C TRP A 639 24.88 -15.60 -7.79
N SER A 640 25.18 -16.89 -7.96
CA SER A 640 25.88 -17.40 -9.14
C SER A 640 25.08 -17.21 -10.43
N ILE A 641 23.75 -17.33 -10.38
CA ILE A 641 22.89 -17.07 -11.55
C ILE A 641 23.08 -15.63 -12.04
N PHE A 642 23.03 -14.65 -11.12
CA PHE A 642 23.22 -13.25 -11.45
C PHE A 642 24.69 -12.93 -11.81
N GLY A 643 25.67 -13.48 -11.10
CA GLY A 643 27.09 -13.31 -11.42
C GLY A 643 27.45 -13.82 -12.82
N LEU A 644 26.90 -14.96 -13.23
CA LEU A 644 27.06 -15.48 -14.59
C LEU A 644 26.35 -14.59 -15.63
N HIS A 645 25.14 -14.14 -15.32
CA HIS A 645 24.40 -13.23 -16.19
C HIS A 645 25.16 -11.92 -16.44
N PHE A 646 25.68 -11.30 -15.38
CA PHE A 646 26.47 -10.08 -15.49
C PHE A 646 27.83 -10.29 -16.12
N GLY A 647 28.51 -11.40 -15.80
CA GLY A 647 29.75 -11.79 -16.47
C GLY A 647 29.57 -11.92 -17.98
N TRP A 648 28.46 -12.51 -18.41
CA TRP A 648 28.11 -12.61 -19.83
C TRP A 648 27.80 -11.25 -20.46
N LYS A 649 26.96 -10.45 -19.79
CA LYS A 649 26.47 -9.16 -20.31
C LYS A 649 27.57 -8.09 -20.36
N PHE A 650 28.32 -7.94 -19.27
CA PHE A 650 29.26 -6.81 -19.04
C PHE A 650 30.74 -7.22 -18.93
N GLY A 651 31.06 -8.52 -18.80
CA GLY A 651 32.45 -8.98 -18.69
C GLY A 651 32.98 -8.99 -17.26
N HIS A 652 34.26 -8.65 -17.07
CA HIS A 652 34.96 -8.65 -15.77
C HIS A 652 34.79 -9.95 -14.98
N THR A 653 34.88 -11.08 -15.69
CA THR A 653 34.57 -12.40 -15.15
C THR A 653 35.52 -12.77 -14.00
N SER A 654 36.75 -12.25 -14.02
CA SER A 654 37.73 -12.41 -12.94
C SER A 654 37.27 -11.81 -11.62
N ILE A 655 36.58 -10.68 -11.62
CA ILE A 655 36.12 -10.04 -10.38
C ILE A 655 34.94 -10.81 -9.78
N PHE A 656 34.02 -11.31 -10.62
CA PHE A 656 32.97 -12.22 -10.16
C PHE A 656 33.54 -13.54 -9.64
N ALA A 657 34.57 -14.08 -10.29
CA ALA A 657 35.27 -15.28 -9.84
C ALA A 657 36.00 -15.06 -8.51
N ALA A 658 36.70 -13.93 -8.33
CA ALA A 658 37.36 -13.59 -7.08
C ALA A 658 36.35 -13.50 -5.93
N THR A 659 35.23 -12.83 -6.19
CA THR A 659 34.11 -12.70 -5.26
C THR A 659 33.52 -14.07 -4.91
N LEU A 660 33.30 -14.93 -5.90
CA LEU A 660 32.81 -16.30 -5.72
C LEU A 660 33.77 -17.11 -4.82
N VAL A 661 35.07 -17.06 -5.08
CA VAL A 661 36.08 -17.75 -4.27
C VAL A 661 36.03 -17.24 -2.83
N ALA A 662 36.06 -15.92 -2.61
CA ALA A 662 36.01 -15.32 -1.28
C ALA A 662 34.71 -15.70 -0.53
N GLY A 663 33.55 -15.58 -1.18
CA GLY A 663 32.25 -15.97 -0.62
C GLY A 663 32.19 -17.44 -0.26
N CYS A 664 32.69 -18.33 -1.14
CA CYS A 664 32.81 -19.75 -0.85
C CYS A 664 33.75 -20.03 0.31
N SER A 665 34.90 -19.35 0.42
CA SER A 665 35.79 -19.51 1.58
C SER A 665 35.04 -19.25 2.89
N LEU A 666 34.26 -18.17 2.95
CA LEU A 666 33.47 -17.81 4.13
C LEU A 666 32.38 -18.85 4.45
N MET A 667 31.64 -19.31 3.44
CA MET A 667 30.61 -20.35 3.63
C MET A 667 31.23 -21.68 4.06
N LEU A 668 32.39 -22.05 3.51
CA LEU A 668 33.09 -23.29 3.85
C LEU A 668 33.62 -23.28 5.29
N VAL A 669 34.05 -22.13 5.83
CA VAL A 669 34.41 -22.00 7.26
C VAL A 669 33.28 -22.46 8.19
N HIS A 670 32.02 -22.22 7.79
CA HIS A 670 30.86 -22.70 8.52
C HIS A 670 30.63 -24.21 8.29
N THR A 671 30.55 -24.64 7.03
CA THR A 671 30.14 -26.01 6.69
C THR A 671 31.21 -27.06 6.96
N ASP A 672 32.50 -26.68 7.05
CA ASP A 672 33.58 -27.60 7.37
C ASP A 672 33.42 -28.23 8.76
N ARG A 673 32.76 -27.51 9.69
CA ARG A 673 32.38 -28.05 11.00
C ARG A 673 31.43 -29.24 10.89
N PHE A 674 30.69 -29.35 9.78
CA PHE A 674 29.76 -30.45 9.54
C PHE A 674 30.41 -31.69 8.94
N LEU A 675 31.67 -31.63 8.49
CA LEU A 675 32.36 -32.81 7.94
C LEU A 675 32.51 -33.93 8.98
N GLU A 676 32.49 -33.58 10.26
CA GLU A 676 32.57 -34.51 11.39
C GLU A 676 31.18 -34.87 11.98
N ASP A 677 30.09 -34.28 11.47
CA ASP A 677 28.71 -34.52 11.95
C ASP A 677 28.20 -35.91 11.52
N LYS A 678 27.43 -36.60 12.36
CA LYS A 678 26.83 -37.90 12.01
C LYS A 678 25.71 -37.77 10.98
N ASN A 679 25.13 -36.58 10.82
CA ASN A 679 24.05 -36.34 9.88
C ASN A 679 24.57 -36.16 8.44
N ASN A 680 24.28 -37.15 7.59
CA ASN A 680 24.65 -37.16 6.17
C ASN A 680 24.13 -35.93 5.39
N VAL A 681 22.99 -35.34 5.79
CA VAL A 681 22.45 -34.14 5.12
C VAL A 681 23.37 -32.94 5.34
N LYS A 682 23.89 -32.76 6.56
CA LYS A 682 24.80 -31.66 6.89
C LYS A 682 26.19 -31.86 6.26
N ARG A 683 26.74 -33.08 6.30
CA ARG A 683 28.00 -33.43 5.62
C ARG A 683 27.96 -33.13 4.12
N ASN A 684 26.84 -33.40 3.48
CA ASN A 684 26.68 -33.15 2.04
C ASN A 684 26.61 -31.66 1.67
N GLN A 685 26.44 -30.74 2.62
CA GLN A 685 26.43 -29.30 2.31
C GLN A 685 27.79 -28.83 1.80
N THR A 686 28.89 -29.22 2.46
CA THR A 686 30.25 -28.89 2.03
C THR A 686 30.54 -29.42 0.63
N ASN A 687 30.19 -30.68 0.36
CA ASN A 687 30.33 -31.29 -0.98
C ASN A 687 29.56 -30.49 -2.03
N SER A 688 28.34 -30.07 -1.71
CA SER A 688 27.50 -29.30 -2.62
C SER A 688 28.06 -27.91 -2.92
N ILE A 689 28.62 -27.21 -1.93
CA ILE A 689 29.19 -25.87 -2.11
C ILE A 689 30.43 -25.95 -3.01
N VAL A 690 31.35 -26.88 -2.73
CA VAL A 690 32.57 -27.06 -3.55
C VAL A 690 32.22 -27.47 -4.98
N THR A 691 31.28 -28.41 -5.16
CA THR A 691 30.83 -28.83 -6.49
C THR A 691 30.22 -27.66 -7.27
N LEU A 692 29.38 -26.84 -6.62
CA LEU A 692 28.77 -25.67 -7.24
C LEU A 692 29.82 -24.61 -7.60
N GLN A 693 30.77 -24.33 -6.71
CA GLN A 693 31.86 -23.39 -6.96
C GLN A 693 32.67 -23.80 -8.21
N LEU A 694 33.03 -25.08 -8.32
CA LEU A 694 33.77 -25.62 -9.48
C LEU A 694 32.97 -25.47 -10.77
N LEU A 695 31.68 -25.81 -10.75
CA LEU A 695 30.81 -25.70 -11.92
C LEU A 695 30.64 -24.25 -12.38
N VAL A 696 30.35 -23.34 -11.44
CA VAL A 696 30.17 -21.91 -11.74
C VAL A 696 31.49 -21.30 -12.22
N MET A 697 32.62 -21.66 -11.62
CA MET A 697 33.95 -21.25 -12.07
C MET A 697 34.24 -21.74 -13.49
N SER A 698 33.89 -22.99 -13.81
CA SER A 698 34.02 -23.55 -15.17
C SER A 698 33.22 -22.72 -16.18
N THR A 699 32.01 -22.31 -15.83
CA THR A 699 31.20 -21.46 -16.73
C THR A 699 31.80 -20.07 -16.85
N LEU A 700 32.22 -19.43 -15.75
CA LEU A 700 32.88 -18.11 -15.79
C LEU A 700 34.14 -18.12 -16.66
N LEU A 701 34.96 -19.20 -16.60
CA LEU A 701 36.16 -19.36 -17.44
C LEU A 701 35.83 -19.43 -18.93
N ALA A 702 34.68 -19.99 -19.31
CA ALA A 702 34.27 -20.09 -20.69
C ALA A 702 33.77 -18.75 -21.28
N ILE A 703 33.30 -17.81 -20.43
CA ILE A 703 32.68 -16.56 -20.89
C ILE A 703 33.65 -15.70 -21.73
N PRO A 704 34.90 -15.40 -21.30
CA PRO A 704 35.81 -14.58 -22.10
C PRO A 704 36.10 -15.14 -23.49
N ALA A 705 36.10 -16.47 -23.65
CA ALA A 705 36.33 -17.14 -24.93
C ALA A 705 35.09 -17.17 -25.84
N LEU A 706 33.88 -17.10 -25.26
CA LEU A 706 32.60 -17.19 -25.97
C LEU A 706 31.92 -15.84 -26.21
N ARG A 707 32.29 -14.79 -25.46
CA ARG A 707 31.69 -13.45 -25.53
C ARG A 707 32.19 -12.73 -26.79
N ASN A 708 31.25 -12.12 -27.53
CA ASN A 708 31.53 -11.37 -28.75
C ASN A 708 32.01 -9.93 -28.46
N GLU A 709 32.76 -9.30 -29.37
CA GLU A 709 33.30 -7.93 -29.24
C GLU A 709 32.19 -6.85 -29.16
N ALA A 710 30.98 -7.12 -29.67
CA ALA A 710 29.84 -6.20 -29.64
C ALA A 710 29.10 -6.14 -28.27
N SER A 711 29.80 -6.44 -27.18
CA SER A 711 29.21 -6.52 -25.85
C SER A 711 29.06 -5.16 -25.17
N LEU A 712 28.07 -5.00 -24.30
CA LEU A 712 27.84 -3.74 -23.58
C LEU A 712 28.96 -3.49 -22.57
N GLU A 713 29.46 -2.26 -22.54
CA GLU A 713 30.42 -1.78 -21.53
C GLU A 713 29.74 -0.75 -20.63
N LEU A 714 29.90 -0.93 -19.32
CA LEU A 714 29.45 0.05 -18.33
C LEU A 714 30.49 1.17 -18.19
N THR A 715 30.07 2.33 -17.71
CA THR A 715 30.98 3.41 -17.35
C THR A 715 32.01 2.93 -16.32
N ASN A 716 33.26 3.42 -16.41
CA ASN A 716 34.39 2.99 -15.58
C ASN A 716 34.79 1.50 -15.73
N SER A 717 34.40 0.83 -16.82
CA SER A 717 34.85 -0.53 -17.15
C SER A 717 36.38 -0.63 -17.23
N ASP A 718 37.05 0.42 -17.69
CA ASP A 718 38.51 0.54 -17.85
C ASP A 718 39.28 0.47 -16.53
N TRP A 719 38.61 0.64 -15.38
CA TRP A 719 39.24 0.51 -14.05
C TRP A 719 39.49 -0.94 -13.66
N PHE A 720 38.86 -1.90 -14.35
CA PHE A 720 38.93 -3.32 -14.04
C PHE A 720 39.59 -4.12 -15.16
N PRO A 721 40.10 -5.32 -14.86
CA PRO A 721 40.70 -6.17 -15.88
C PRO A 721 39.73 -6.49 -17.01
N GLN A 722 40.26 -6.43 -18.24
CA GLN A 722 39.53 -6.71 -19.48
C GLN A 722 40.39 -7.57 -20.42
N GLY A 723 39.73 -8.22 -21.38
CA GLY A 723 40.38 -9.03 -22.41
C GLY A 723 41.38 -10.04 -21.83
N GLY A 724 42.61 -10.00 -22.31
CA GLY A 724 43.68 -10.90 -21.86
C GLY A 724 44.03 -10.77 -20.37
N GLN A 725 43.90 -9.58 -19.76
CA GLN A 725 44.17 -9.39 -18.33
C GLN A 725 43.11 -10.07 -17.47
N ASP A 726 41.83 -9.96 -17.87
CA ASP A 726 40.70 -10.65 -17.20
C ASP A 726 40.90 -12.18 -17.25
N ALA A 727 41.23 -12.72 -18.42
CA ALA A 727 41.49 -14.14 -18.61
C ALA A 727 42.70 -14.66 -17.79
N MET A 728 43.80 -13.90 -17.74
CA MET A 728 44.96 -14.27 -16.94
C MET A 728 44.62 -14.29 -15.45
N MET A 729 43.87 -13.29 -14.95
CA MET A 729 43.47 -13.23 -13.55
C MET A 729 42.48 -14.35 -13.20
N MET A 730 41.53 -14.66 -14.09
CA MET A 730 40.65 -15.83 -13.98
C MET A 730 41.44 -17.13 -13.77
N GLY A 731 42.50 -17.34 -14.53
CA GLY A 731 43.38 -18.51 -14.39
C GLY A 731 44.07 -18.59 -13.02
N PHE A 732 44.49 -17.48 -12.44
CA PHE A 732 45.03 -17.47 -11.06
C PHE A 732 43.95 -17.71 -10.01
N ILE A 733 42.76 -17.13 -10.18
CA ILE A 733 41.66 -17.27 -9.22
C ILE A 733 41.11 -18.70 -9.20
N SER A 734 41.09 -19.39 -10.35
CA SER A 734 40.65 -20.78 -10.43
C SER A 734 41.51 -21.73 -9.57
N LEU A 735 42.79 -21.40 -9.32
CA LEU A 735 43.64 -22.12 -8.37
C LEU A 735 43.10 -22.06 -6.94
N GLY A 736 42.44 -20.97 -6.55
CA GLY A 736 41.74 -20.85 -5.27
C GLY A 736 40.58 -21.83 -5.15
N THR A 737 39.82 -22.01 -6.23
CA THR A 737 38.76 -23.04 -6.31
C THR A 737 39.33 -24.46 -6.23
N LEU A 738 40.44 -24.73 -6.91
CA LEU A 738 41.14 -26.01 -6.80
C LEU A 738 41.64 -26.25 -5.36
N PHE A 739 42.18 -25.23 -4.71
CA PHE A 739 42.60 -25.31 -3.31
C PHE A 739 41.43 -25.67 -2.39
N HIS A 740 40.26 -25.08 -2.57
CA HIS A 740 39.06 -25.44 -1.80
C HIS A 740 38.67 -26.91 -1.95
N TYR A 741 38.74 -27.45 -3.17
CA TYR A 741 38.48 -28.87 -3.43
C TYR A 741 39.56 -29.77 -2.82
N MET A 742 40.84 -29.51 -3.12
CA MET A 742 41.97 -30.36 -2.70
C MET A 742 42.13 -30.42 -1.18
N SER A 743 41.87 -29.32 -0.47
CA SER A 743 41.93 -29.28 1.00
C SER A 743 40.85 -30.11 1.69
N ARG A 744 39.80 -30.52 0.98
CA ARG A 744 38.64 -31.23 1.53
C ARG A 744 38.43 -32.62 0.93
N VAL A 745 39.04 -32.93 -0.20
CA VAL A 745 38.81 -34.19 -0.95
C VAL A 745 38.91 -35.44 -0.05
N THR A 746 39.87 -35.49 0.87
CA THR A 746 40.04 -36.65 1.76
C THR A 746 38.96 -36.78 2.85
N LYS A 747 38.14 -35.74 3.04
CA LYS A 747 37.09 -35.65 4.07
C LYS A 747 35.68 -35.76 3.49
N MET A 748 35.55 -35.82 2.16
CA MET A 748 34.25 -35.84 1.47
C MET A 748 33.76 -37.27 1.23
N ASP A 749 32.49 -37.55 1.53
CA ASP A 749 31.89 -38.86 1.26
C ASP A 749 31.53 -39.10 -0.21
N LYS A 750 31.19 -38.03 -0.92
CA LYS A 750 30.73 -38.07 -2.31
C LYS A 750 31.73 -37.35 -3.20
N LEU A 751 32.70 -38.10 -3.70
CA LEU A 751 33.78 -37.56 -4.53
C LEU A 751 33.38 -37.36 -6.00
N LEU A 752 32.45 -38.16 -6.52
CA LEU A 752 32.15 -38.15 -7.96
C LEU A 752 31.69 -36.78 -8.48
N PRO A 753 30.70 -36.07 -7.87
CA PRO A 753 30.27 -34.77 -8.39
C PRO A 753 31.37 -33.69 -8.42
N PRO A 754 32.12 -33.42 -7.32
CA PRO A 754 33.16 -32.40 -7.36
C PRO A 754 34.35 -32.81 -8.24
N THR A 755 34.69 -34.09 -8.36
CA THR A 755 35.73 -34.54 -9.30
C THR A 755 35.34 -34.28 -10.75
N LEU A 756 34.11 -34.59 -11.15
CA LEU A 756 33.62 -34.30 -12.51
C LEU A 756 33.60 -32.78 -12.78
N ALA A 757 33.16 -31.98 -11.80
CA ALA A 757 33.17 -30.51 -11.92
C ALA A 757 34.59 -29.96 -12.03
N THR A 758 35.57 -30.57 -11.35
CA THR A 758 37.00 -30.22 -11.46
C THR A 758 37.54 -30.50 -12.85
N VAL A 759 37.22 -31.65 -13.44
CA VAL A 759 37.62 -31.98 -14.82
C VAL A 759 37.04 -30.97 -15.81
N ALA A 760 35.76 -30.60 -15.65
CA ALA A 760 35.13 -29.58 -16.49
C ALA A 760 35.84 -28.23 -16.35
N MET A 761 36.12 -27.78 -15.13
CA MET A 761 36.80 -26.50 -14.87
C MET A 761 38.22 -26.46 -15.44
N ILE A 762 39.02 -27.52 -15.27
CA ILE A 762 40.37 -27.61 -15.85
C ILE A 762 40.29 -27.62 -17.38
N GLY A 763 39.32 -28.33 -17.95
CA GLY A 763 39.07 -28.32 -19.39
C GLY A 763 38.81 -26.91 -19.92
N MET A 764 37.96 -26.13 -19.25
CA MET A 764 37.68 -24.74 -19.61
C MET A 764 38.84 -23.77 -19.35
N MET A 765 39.78 -24.11 -18.47
CA MET A 765 40.99 -23.30 -18.25
C MET A 765 42.04 -23.48 -19.35
N LEU A 766 42.01 -24.61 -20.06
CA LEU A 766 42.90 -24.92 -21.19
C LEU A 766 42.37 -24.42 -22.53
N PHE A 767 41.06 -24.17 -22.60
CA PHE A 767 40.38 -23.55 -23.73
C PHE A 767 40.56 -22.03 -23.67
#